data_AF-A0A6G9Y4X3-F1
#
_entry.id   AF-A0A6G9Y4X3-F1
#
_cell.length_a   1.000
_cell.length_b   1.000
_cell.length_c   1.000
_cell.angle_alpha   90.00
_cell.angle_beta   90.00
_cell.angle_gamma   90.00
#
_symmetry.space_group_name_H-M   'P 1'
#
loop_
_entity.id
_entity.type
_entity.pdbx_description
1 polymer ?
#
loop_
_entity_poly.entity_id
_entity_poly.type
_entity_poly.pdbx_seq_one_letter_code
_entity_poly.pdbx_strand_id
1 'polypeptide(L)'
;MPTAFPPGRESDSMPPNPASAAGGPTVGSGDSMTPSVSPLPQVAVTQGESAAEYRLAALNTDVAKSNSVTDADQARALVVHIAEGLGLPLTQVRPAFEDPLARIAAKMRLPEGDPISEPDAALLARLDAEITEPVAYVLPLYRREDGAGWASAEWRLRRGRSDTAPLGRIVLTEGDSPAGLRLPLDSISWRRPPARPEHDPFVLGPLLQRGDEPATVEPPDWSPTTALVAEVHSGRLHVFLPPVSELDDFLDLVHRVELAAAALGEPVVLEGYAPPADARLHTFSITPDPGVLEVNVRPTVSFAEQTELLATLYEQARLARLGTECFDVDGAHGGTGGGNHITLGGETPARSPLLRRPDLLVSLITYWQRHPALSYVFSGRFIGPTSQAPRVDEGREETLYELEIAFAEIDRLSRDSAGLPWQVDRALRHLLTDLTGNTHRAEFCIDKLYNPESARGRMGLVELRGFEMPPHFRMAMVQSLLVRALVAMLWEKPLRAKLIRHGANLHGRYLLPHFLLADLAEVVAELRAHGIGFELSWLDPFTEFRFPRIGTVVLGTVEVELRGAIEPWNTLGEQTVATGTARYVDSSVERLQVRVVGADRGRHVLTCNGWPVPLLATDQTDVQVAGVRYRAWQPPNSLHPSITVDAPLIFDLIDAETGLSRGGCTYHVVHPGGLAYETPPVNAVVAQSRRNRRFEAAGHSATRLDLGELRAKMSAQFADSGARGILDLRRARTVWTTFSDR
;
A
#
# COMPACT_ATOMS: atom_id res chain seq x y z
N MET A 1 5.81 17.89 46.19
CA MET A 1 5.71 17.75 47.65
C MET A 1 4.77 16.59 47.97
N PRO A 2 5.28 15.46 48.49
CA PRO A 2 4.50 14.24 48.73
C PRO A 2 4.30 13.96 50.23
N THR A 3 3.20 13.28 50.58
CA THR A 3 3.04 12.41 51.78
C THR A 3 1.84 11.49 51.51
N ALA A 4 1.98 10.18 51.27
CA ALA A 4 2.46 9.07 52.10
C ALA A 4 1.35 8.41 52.92
N PHE A 5 1.18 7.08 52.77
CA PHE A 5 1.05 6.03 53.79
C PHE A 5 0.96 4.63 53.10
N PRO A 6 1.34 3.50 53.75
CA PRO A 6 2.41 2.61 53.30
C PRO A 6 2.03 1.09 53.45
N PRO A 7 2.89 0.10 53.83
CA PRO A 7 3.16 -1.09 53.02
C PRO A 7 2.88 -2.45 53.72
N GLY A 8 3.05 -3.58 53.01
CA GLY A 8 3.00 -4.93 53.63
C GLY A 8 3.38 -6.13 52.75
N ARG A 9 4.69 -6.42 52.70
CA ARG A 9 5.44 -7.70 52.64
C ARG A 9 5.08 -8.88 51.70
N GLU A 10 6.18 -9.38 51.10
CA GLU A 10 6.42 -10.61 50.34
C GLU A 10 6.26 -11.93 51.14
N SER A 11 5.91 -13.04 50.46
CA SER A 11 6.84 -14.17 50.16
C SER A 11 6.10 -15.48 49.77
N ASP A 12 6.79 -16.25 48.92
CA ASP A 12 6.78 -17.71 48.73
C ASP A 12 5.86 -18.42 47.71
N SER A 13 6.56 -18.83 46.64
CA SER A 13 6.69 -20.22 46.15
C SER A 13 5.72 -20.75 45.08
N MET A 14 6.28 -20.96 43.88
CA MET A 14 5.73 -21.82 42.82
C MET A 14 5.73 -23.29 43.25
N PRO A 15 4.81 -24.12 42.71
CA PRO A 15 5.04 -25.55 42.55
C PRO A 15 5.22 -25.97 41.08
N PRO A 16 5.78 -27.18 40.84
CA PRO A 16 6.52 -27.49 39.63
C PRO A 16 5.77 -28.38 38.60
N ASN A 17 6.35 -28.39 37.41
CA ASN A 17 6.04 -29.22 36.24
C ASN A 17 6.15 -30.73 36.52
N PRO A 18 5.29 -31.61 35.95
CA PRO A 18 5.57 -33.04 35.90
C PRO A 18 5.88 -33.51 34.48
N ALA A 19 7.07 -34.08 34.31
CA ALA A 19 7.36 -35.07 33.29
C ALA A 19 7.25 -36.47 33.90
N SER A 20 6.63 -37.42 33.20
CA SER A 20 6.93 -38.83 33.37
C SER A 20 6.80 -39.58 32.04
N ALA A 21 7.81 -40.42 31.79
CA ALA A 21 7.93 -41.35 30.69
C ALA A 21 7.61 -42.77 31.18
N ALA A 22 7.05 -43.62 30.30
CA ALA A 22 7.55 -44.96 29.96
C ALA A 22 6.46 -45.89 29.39
N GLY A 23 6.80 -46.64 28.32
CA GLY A 23 6.20 -47.95 28.00
C GLY A 23 5.78 -48.18 26.55
N GLY A 24 6.66 -48.73 25.71
CA GLY A 24 6.35 -49.25 24.36
C GLY A 24 5.53 -50.55 24.34
N PRO A 25 5.21 -51.10 23.15
CA PRO A 25 6.17 -52.01 22.51
C PRO A 25 6.32 -51.89 20.97
N THR A 26 7.44 -52.42 20.48
CA THR A 26 7.84 -52.74 19.09
C THR A 26 7.03 -53.95 18.56
N VAL A 27 6.78 -54.21 17.26
CA VAL A 27 7.68 -54.50 16.11
C VAL A 27 6.84 -54.49 14.81
N GLY A 28 7.41 -54.06 13.69
CA GLY A 28 6.88 -54.37 12.33
C GLY A 28 7.64 -53.67 11.20
N SER A 29 8.66 -54.34 10.67
CA SER A 29 9.55 -53.94 9.57
C SER A 29 8.90 -53.93 8.18
N GLY A 30 9.28 -53.00 7.29
CA GLY A 30 9.07 -53.14 5.84
C GLY A 30 9.36 -51.87 5.02
N ASP A 31 10.42 -51.93 4.23
CA ASP A 31 10.75 -51.18 3.00
C ASP A 31 11.08 -49.67 3.03
N SER A 32 12.37 -49.43 2.85
CA SER A 32 12.99 -48.18 2.40
C SER A 32 12.81 -47.99 0.89
N MET A 33 12.12 -46.93 0.48
CA MET A 33 12.24 -46.34 -0.86
C MET A 33 12.73 -44.90 -0.74
N THR A 34 13.94 -44.66 -1.24
CA THR A 34 14.51 -43.33 -1.50
C THR A 34 13.86 -42.74 -2.77
N PRO A 35 13.36 -41.50 -2.78
CA PRO A 35 12.95 -40.85 -4.02
C PRO A 35 14.16 -40.16 -4.66
N SER A 36 14.52 -40.61 -5.85
CA SER A 36 15.51 -39.99 -6.73
C SER A 36 15.01 -38.62 -7.20
N VAL A 37 15.81 -37.58 -6.98
CA VAL A 37 15.63 -36.25 -7.59
C VAL A 37 15.87 -36.39 -9.10
N SER A 38 14.83 -36.18 -9.91
CA SER A 38 14.96 -36.04 -11.36
C SER A 38 15.32 -34.59 -11.71
N PRO A 39 16.25 -34.34 -12.64
CA PRO A 39 16.59 -32.99 -13.07
C PRO A 39 15.49 -32.39 -13.96
N LEU A 40 15.27 -31.08 -13.79
CA LEU A 40 14.36 -30.23 -14.59
C LEU A 40 14.72 -30.26 -16.09
N PRO A 41 13.75 -30.14 -17.01
CA PRO A 41 14.00 -30.18 -18.44
C PRO A 41 14.69 -28.90 -18.93
N GLN A 42 15.79 -29.06 -19.68
CA GLN A 42 16.44 -27.97 -20.40
C GLN A 42 15.55 -27.51 -21.57
N VAL A 43 15.13 -26.25 -21.56
CA VAL A 43 14.50 -25.59 -22.71
C VAL A 43 15.60 -25.24 -23.71
N ALA A 44 15.59 -25.89 -24.88
CA ALA A 44 16.44 -25.55 -26.00
C ALA A 44 15.90 -24.30 -26.71
N VAL A 45 16.67 -23.20 -26.69
CA VAL A 45 16.39 -22.00 -27.48
C VAL A 45 17.29 -22.00 -28.72
N THR A 46 16.66 -21.91 -29.88
CA THR A 46 17.27 -21.81 -31.21
C THR A 46 18.01 -20.49 -31.39
N GLN A 47 19.23 -20.58 -31.94
CA GLN A 47 20.13 -19.47 -32.21
C GLN A 47 19.57 -18.47 -33.25
N GLY A 48 19.62 -17.18 -32.90
CA GLY A 48 19.50 -16.03 -33.79
C GLY A 48 20.31 -14.88 -33.20
N GLU A 49 21.20 -14.29 -33.99
CA GLU A 49 22.38 -13.53 -33.55
C GLU A 49 22.10 -12.10 -33.00
N SER A 50 23.00 -11.67 -32.10
CA SER A 50 23.43 -10.29 -31.82
C SER A 50 22.49 -9.37 -31.00
N ALA A 51 22.37 -9.67 -29.70
CA ALA A 51 22.32 -8.66 -28.65
C ALA A 51 23.32 -9.08 -27.57
N ALA A 52 24.19 -8.16 -27.12
CA ALA A 52 25.11 -8.45 -26.02
C ALA A 52 24.30 -8.61 -24.72
N GLU A 53 23.89 -9.85 -24.41
CA GLU A 53 23.39 -10.22 -23.10
C GLU A 53 24.51 -10.05 -22.08
N TYR A 54 24.48 -8.97 -21.30
CA TYR A 54 25.19 -8.94 -20.02
C TYR A 54 24.53 -9.98 -19.11
N ARG A 55 25.09 -11.19 -19.08
CA ARG A 55 24.68 -12.22 -18.13
C ARG A 55 25.27 -11.86 -16.76
N LEU A 56 24.41 -11.35 -15.89
CA LEU A 56 24.70 -11.27 -14.46
C LEU A 56 24.92 -12.71 -13.95
N ALA A 57 26.18 -13.14 -13.81
CA ALA A 57 26.48 -14.40 -13.17
C ALA A 57 26.01 -14.32 -11.71
N ALA A 58 25.31 -15.36 -11.24
CA ALA A 58 24.54 -15.35 -10.00
C ALA A 58 25.30 -14.78 -8.79
N LEU A 59 24.92 -13.58 -8.35
CA LEU A 59 25.40 -12.89 -7.13
C LEU A 59 24.75 -13.43 -5.83
N ASN A 60 24.26 -14.67 -5.82
CA ASN A 60 23.65 -15.27 -4.63
C ASN A 60 23.88 -16.79 -4.64
N THR A 61 25.02 -17.22 -4.12
CA THR A 61 25.22 -18.62 -3.73
C THR A 61 25.74 -18.66 -2.31
N ASP A 62 25.05 -19.38 -1.44
CA ASP A 62 25.57 -19.75 -0.13
C ASP A 62 26.78 -20.68 -0.34
N VAL A 63 27.97 -20.14 -0.14
CA VAL A 63 29.20 -20.94 -0.09
C VAL A 63 29.80 -20.76 1.30
N ALA A 64 29.92 -21.89 2.01
CA ALA A 64 30.61 -21.96 3.30
C ALA A 64 32.08 -21.55 3.13
N LYS A 65 32.53 -20.55 3.90
CA LYS A 65 33.90 -20.02 3.88
C LYS A 65 34.93 -21.11 4.24
N SER A 66 35.93 -21.30 3.40
CA SER A 66 37.28 -21.64 3.85
C SER A 66 38.25 -20.60 3.29
N ASN A 67 38.75 -19.68 4.14
CA ASN A 67 40.15 -19.20 4.12
C ASN A 67 40.40 -18.10 5.16
N SER A 68 41.65 -18.05 5.60
CA SER A 68 42.23 -17.30 6.70
C SER A 68 42.48 -15.80 6.42
N VAL A 69 41.54 -15.11 5.78
CA VAL A 69 41.64 -13.67 5.48
C VAL A 69 40.74 -12.91 6.45
N THR A 70 41.22 -11.81 7.03
CA THR A 70 40.37 -10.99 7.91
C THR A 70 39.29 -10.29 7.09
N ASP A 71 38.11 -10.10 7.67
CA ASP A 71 36.98 -9.43 7.03
C ASP A 71 37.35 -8.03 6.48
N ALA A 72 38.22 -7.30 7.19
CA ALA A 72 38.77 -6.02 6.75
C ALA A 72 39.68 -6.15 5.51
N ASP A 73 40.52 -7.17 5.45
CA ASP A 73 41.41 -7.39 4.31
C ASP A 73 40.64 -7.74 3.03
N GLN A 74 39.52 -8.47 3.15
CA GLN A 74 38.62 -8.74 2.02
C GLN A 74 38.03 -7.45 1.44
N ALA A 75 37.46 -6.60 2.30
CA ALA A 75 36.92 -5.31 1.89
C ALA A 75 37.99 -4.40 1.26
N ARG A 76 39.20 -4.39 1.85
CA ARG A 76 40.34 -3.63 1.29
C ARG A 76 40.72 -4.11 -0.09
N ALA A 77 40.89 -5.42 -0.28
CA ALA A 77 41.35 -6.00 -1.54
C ALA A 77 40.40 -5.64 -2.69
N LEU A 78 39.09 -5.67 -2.43
CA LEU A 78 38.07 -5.29 -3.41
C LEU A 78 38.22 -3.83 -3.84
N VAL A 79 38.29 -2.90 -2.88
CA VAL A 79 38.39 -1.46 -3.16
C VAL A 79 39.71 -1.10 -3.82
N VAL A 80 40.81 -1.76 -3.45
CA VAL A 80 42.12 -1.64 -4.11
C VAL A 80 42.02 -2.02 -5.58
N HIS A 81 41.40 -3.17 -5.90
CA HIS A 81 41.27 -3.62 -7.28
C HIS A 81 40.43 -2.65 -8.13
N ILE A 82 39.36 -2.11 -7.56
CA ILE A 82 38.53 -1.08 -8.21
C ILE A 82 39.35 0.20 -8.46
N ALA A 83 40.11 0.66 -7.47
CA ALA A 83 40.94 1.86 -7.60
C ALA A 83 42.05 1.69 -8.66
N GLU A 84 42.71 0.52 -8.70
CA GLU A 84 43.70 0.18 -9.72
C GLU A 84 43.08 0.14 -11.12
N GLY A 85 41.91 -0.47 -11.27
CA GLY A 85 41.15 -0.50 -12.53
C GLY A 85 40.66 0.88 -12.99
N LEU A 86 40.56 1.85 -12.09
CA LEU A 86 40.28 3.26 -12.38
C LEU A 86 41.55 4.08 -12.64
N GLY A 87 42.75 3.54 -12.37
CA GLY A 87 44.00 4.29 -12.44
C GLY A 87 44.20 5.28 -11.27
N LEU A 88 43.45 5.13 -10.18
CA LEU A 88 43.57 5.98 -8.99
C LEU A 88 44.73 5.53 -8.10
N PRO A 89 45.43 6.46 -7.44
CA PRO A 89 46.46 6.09 -6.47
C PRO A 89 45.82 5.44 -5.24
N LEU A 90 46.48 4.43 -4.67
CA LEU A 90 46.01 3.69 -3.49
C LEU A 90 45.83 4.57 -2.24
N THR A 91 46.34 5.80 -2.24
CA THR A 91 46.07 6.81 -1.21
C THR A 91 44.59 7.21 -1.13
N GLN A 92 43.81 6.98 -2.19
CA GLN A 92 42.36 7.19 -2.22
C GLN A 92 41.57 6.04 -1.58
N VAL A 93 42.19 4.87 -1.36
CA VAL A 93 41.57 3.76 -0.64
C VAL A 93 41.76 3.97 0.85
N ARG A 94 40.71 4.44 1.52
CA ARG A 94 40.81 4.95 2.89
C ARG A 94 40.09 4.05 3.90
N PRO A 95 40.74 3.62 4.98
CA PRO A 95 40.06 2.89 6.05
C PRO A 95 39.07 3.79 6.80
N ALA A 96 37.91 3.25 7.12
CA ALA A 96 36.90 3.86 7.97
C ALA A 96 36.72 3.06 9.27
N PHE A 97 36.44 3.78 10.35
CA PHE A 97 36.44 3.25 11.71
C PHE A 97 35.18 3.66 12.46
N GLU A 98 34.75 2.83 13.41
CA GLU A 98 33.68 3.19 14.35
C GLU A 98 34.09 4.34 15.26
N ASP A 99 33.11 5.15 15.69
CA ASP A 99 33.38 6.26 16.62
C ASP A 99 33.45 5.79 18.08
N PRO A 100 34.64 5.82 18.72
CA PRO A 100 34.76 5.47 20.12
C PRO A 100 34.01 6.44 21.06
N LEU A 101 33.89 7.72 20.69
CA LEU A 101 33.22 8.72 21.52
C LEU A 101 31.71 8.51 21.54
N ALA A 102 31.12 8.23 20.38
CA ALA A 102 29.69 7.92 20.29
C ALA A 102 29.36 6.68 21.13
N ARG A 103 30.20 5.64 21.05
CA ARG A 103 30.05 4.42 21.85
C ARG A 103 30.13 4.67 23.36
N ILE A 104 31.01 5.58 23.80
CA ILE A 104 31.09 5.97 25.22
C ILE A 104 29.87 6.79 25.62
N ALA A 105 29.48 7.79 24.81
CA ALA A 105 28.31 8.62 25.08
C ALA A 105 27.02 7.80 25.15
N ALA A 106 26.84 6.80 24.28
CA ALA A 106 25.74 5.85 24.31
C ALA A 106 25.73 5.02 25.60
N LYS A 107 26.89 4.51 26.03
CA LYS A 107 27.02 3.78 27.30
C LYS A 107 26.70 4.65 28.52
N MET A 108 27.10 5.93 28.50
CA MET A 108 26.80 6.89 29.59
C MET A 108 25.31 7.29 29.66
N ARG A 109 24.53 7.01 28.60
CA ARG A 109 23.07 7.22 28.58
C ARG A 109 22.28 6.01 29.10
N LEU A 110 22.95 4.88 29.36
CA LEU A 110 22.31 3.70 29.94
C LEU A 110 21.97 3.95 31.42
N PRO A 111 20.93 3.28 31.97
CA PRO A 111 20.61 3.37 33.39
C PRO A 111 21.79 2.95 34.28
N GLU A 112 21.84 3.49 35.51
CA GLU A 112 22.96 3.34 36.45
C GLU A 112 23.30 1.85 36.75
N GLY A 113 24.59 1.50 36.60
CA GLY A 113 25.22 0.17 36.71
C GLY A 113 26.73 0.25 36.36
N ASP A 114 27.52 -0.83 36.51
CA ASP A 114 29.01 -0.79 36.63
C ASP A 114 29.79 0.15 35.66
N PRO A 115 30.88 0.80 36.13
CA PRO A 115 31.28 2.15 35.72
C PRO A 115 32.22 2.22 34.52
N ILE A 116 32.12 3.30 33.72
CA ILE A 116 33.17 3.70 32.77
C ILE A 116 33.58 5.16 33.06
N SER A 117 34.89 5.40 33.07
CA SER A 117 35.58 6.65 33.40
C SER A 117 35.20 7.83 32.49
N GLU A 118 35.17 9.02 33.09
CA GLU A 118 34.86 10.32 32.45
C GLU A 118 35.85 10.72 31.33
N PRO A 119 35.38 11.42 30.27
CA PRO A 119 36.22 11.84 29.15
C PRO A 119 36.87 13.24 29.32
N ASP A 120 38.19 13.30 29.08
CA ASP A 120 39.01 14.52 28.91
C ASP A 120 39.27 14.79 27.41
N ALA A 121 39.57 16.03 26.98
CA ALA A 121 39.81 16.38 25.58
C ALA A 121 41.07 15.70 24.97
N ALA A 122 42.04 15.29 25.79
CA ALA A 122 43.17 14.45 25.37
C ALA A 122 42.79 12.97 25.12
N LEU A 123 41.58 12.57 25.51
CA LEU A 123 41.07 11.20 25.37
C LEU A 123 40.72 10.86 23.92
N LEU A 124 40.31 11.82 23.09
CA LEU A 124 39.93 11.55 21.69
C LEU A 124 41.10 10.97 20.88
N ALA A 125 42.30 11.56 21.02
CA ALA A 125 43.48 11.03 20.35
C ALA A 125 43.89 9.63 20.86
N ARG A 126 43.65 9.35 22.15
CA ARG A 126 43.93 8.04 22.78
C ARG A 126 42.91 6.97 22.37
N LEU A 127 41.62 7.31 22.36
CA LEU A 127 40.53 6.42 21.95
C LEU A 127 40.60 6.10 20.46
N ASP A 128 40.89 7.10 19.62
CA ASP A 128 41.14 6.85 18.20
C ASP A 128 42.38 5.96 18.03
N ALA A 129 43.43 6.12 18.84
CA ALA A 129 44.60 5.24 18.80
C ALA A 129 44.33 3.81 19.29
N GLU A 130 43.33 3.59 20.15
CA GLU A 130 42.92 2.26 20.63
C GLU A 130 42.12 1.47 19.59
N ILE A 131 41.39 2.15 18.69
CA ILE A 131 40.73 1.50 17.54
C ILE A 131 41.71 1.45 16.38
N THR A 132 42.27 0.29 16.08
CA THR A 132 43.22 0.10 14.98
C THR A 132 42.66 -0.72 13.82
N GLU A 133 41.61 -1.49 14.07
CA GLU A 133 40.95 -2.33 13.08
C GLU A 133 39.89 -1.51 12.30
N PRO A 134 40.03 -1.37 10.97
CA PRO A 134 39.01 -0.74 10.15
C PRO A 134 37.81 -1.66 9.97
N VAL A 135 36.61 -1.06 9.97
CA VAL A 135 35.35 -1.79 9.72
C VAL A 135 34.92 -1.73 8.26
N ALA A 136 35.41 -0.74 7.52
CA ALA A 136 35.11 -0.55 6.11
C ALA A 136 36.25 0.15 5.37
N TYR A 137 36.24 0.07 4.04
CA TYR A 137 37.15 0.78 3.16
C TYR A 137 36.37 1.67 2.20
N VAL A 138 36.78 2.94 2.11
CA VAL A 138 36.09 4.01 1.40
C VAL A 138 36.96 4.46 0.22
N LEU A 139 36.36 4.54 -0.97
CA LEU A 139 36.92 5.14 -2.16
C LEU A 139 36.05 6.33 -2.56
N PRO A 140 36.49 7.58 -2.28
CA PRO A 140 35.83 8.77 -2.81
C PRO A 140 35.73 8.65 -4.33
N LEU A 141 34.53 8.75 -4.88
CA LEU A 141 34.29 8.46 -6.28
C LEU A 141 33.07 9.21 -6.79
N TYR A 142 33.24 9.90 -7.91
CA TYR A 142 32.16 10.55 -8.65
C TYR A 142 32.49 10.61 -10.15
N ARG A 143 31.45 10.71 -10.99
CA ARG A 143 31.62 11.00 -12.41
C ARG A 143 31.79 12.51 -12.64
N ARG A 144 32.76 12.92 -13.47
CA ARG A 144 33.00 14.33 -13.84
C ARG A 144 31.93 14.83 -14.82
N GLU A 145 31.55 16.10 -14.70
CA GLU A 145 30.48 16.71 -15.52
C GLU A 145 30.90 17.00 -16.97
N ASP A 146 32.19 17.21 -17.20
CA ASP A 146 32.76 17.45 -18.53
C ASP A 146 32.79 16.18 -19.41
N GLY A 147 32.33 15.04 -18.87
CA GLY A 147 32.30 13.76 -19.55
C GLY A 147 33.66 13.05 -19.62
N ALA A 148 34.70 13.59 -18.99
CA ALA A 148 36.06 13.07 -19.04
C ALA A 148 36.31 11.90 -18.05
N GLY A 149 35.27 11.15 -17.69
CA GLY A 149 35.37 9.93 -16.88
C GLY A 149 35.16 10.12 -15.38
N TRP A 150 35.77 9.24 -14.60
CA TRP A 150 35.69 9.23 -13.14
C TRP A 150 36.72 10.16 -12.49
N ALA A 151 36.42 10.64 -11.28
CA ALA A 151 37.35 11.33 -10.42
C ALA A 151 37.17 10.92 -8.95
N SER A 152 38.24 11.10 -8.18
CA SER A 152 38.25 10.91 -6.73
C SER A 152 38.51 12.23 -6.03
N ALA A 153 37.61 12.63 -5.13
CA ALA A 153 37.81 13.82 -4.31
C ALA A 153 38.81 13.51 -3.19
N GLU A 154 39.88 14.30 -3.08
CA GLU A 154 40.87 14.13 -2.02
C GLU A 154 40.32 14.65 -0.67
N TRP A 155 39.59 13.79 0.05
CA TRP A 155 38.97 14.16 1.31
C TRP A 155 40.02 14.53 2.36
N ARG A 156 39.91 15.74 2.94
CA ARG A 156 40.85 16.26 3.93
C ARG A 156 40.14 16.49 5.26
N LEU A 157 40.16 15.48 6.11
CA LEU A 157 39.46 15.49 7.39
C LEU A 157 40.32 16.10 8.49
N ARG A 158 39.67 16.76 9.46
CA ARG A 158 40.33 17.34 10.63
C ARG A 158 40.68 16.27 11.67
N ARG A 159 39.79 15.32 11.90
CA ARG A 159 39.97 14.24 12.88
C ARG A 159 41.10 13.30 12.44
N GLY A 160 41.97 12.91 13.38
CA GLY A 160 43.08 11.98 13.12
C GLY A 160 44.17 12.48 12.16
N ARG A 161 44.22 13.79 11.86
CA ARG A 161 45.29 14.37 11.03
C ARG A 161 46.61 14.43 11.83
N SER A 162 47.67 13.90 11.24
CA SER A 162 49.04 13.93 11.77
C SER A 162 50.06 13.98 10.62
N ASP A 163 51.35 14.12 10.94
CA ASP A 163 52.43 14.03 9.95
C ASP A 163 52.45 12.66 9.24
N THR A 164 52.00 11.61 9.92
CA THR A 164 51.89 10.23 9.38
C THR A 164 50.56 9.95 8.67
N ALA A 165 49.55 10.80 8.84
CA ALA A 165 48.22 10.68 8.25
C ALA A 165 47.69 12.07 7.80
N PRO A 166 48.26 12.67 6.74
CA PRO A 166 47.99 14.07 6.37
C PRO A 166 46.55 14.33 5.91
N LEU A 167 45.86 13.31 5.40
CA LEU A 167 44.46 13.37 4.96
C LEU A 167 43.44 13.22 6.12
N GLY A 168 43.91 12.92 7.33
CA GLY A 168 43.06 12.62 8.48
C GLY A 168 42.46 11.21 8.46
N ARG A 169 41.54 10.95 9.36
CA ARG A 169 40.88 9.65 9.58
C ARG A 169 39.38 9.75 9.32
N ILE A 170 38.83 8.79 8.59
CA ILE A 170 37.37 8.65 8.41
C ILE A 170 36.82 7.93 9.64
N VAL A 171 35.97 8.61 10.39
CA VAL A 171 35.25 8.02 11.52
C VAL A 171 33.76 8.11 11.24
N LEU A 172 33.10 6.96 11.28
CA LEU A 172 31.70 6.80 10.93
C LEU A 172 30.81 7.43 12.00
N THR A 173 29.65 7.92 11.60
CA THR A 173 28.60 8.32 12.55
C THR A 173 28.05 7.09 13.26
N GLU A 174 27.47 7.29 14.44
CA GLU A 174 26.86 6.22 15.22
C GLU A 174 25.67 5.58 14.49
N GLY A 175 25.50 4.26 14.67
CA GLY A 175 24.32 3.52 14.23
C GLY A 175 24.67 2.18 13.58
N ASP A 176 23.64 1.36 13.34
CA ASP A 176 23.76 0.02 12.76
C ASP A 176 23.53 -0.02 11.24
N SER A 177 23.41 1.15 10.61
CA SER A 177 23.28 1.26 9.15
C SER A 177 24.59 0.91 8.43
N PRO A 178 24.53 0.55 7.14
CA PRO A 178 25.74 0.36 6.33
C PRO A 178 26.74 1.51 6.44
N ALA A 179 28.05 1.23 6.43
CA ALA A 179 29.08 2.25 6.59
C ALA A 179 28.96 3.40 5.58
N GLY A 180 28.49 3.13 4.37
CA GLY A 180 28.25 4.16 3.35
C GLY A 180 27.20 5.22 3.73
N LEU A 181 26.19 4.86 4.53
CA LEU A 181 25.20 5.82 5.08
C LEU A 181 25.72 6.58 6.30
N ARG A 182 26.82 6.11 6.91
CA ARG A 182 27.40 6.66 8.13
C ARG A 182 28.67 7.48 7.87
N LEU A 183 28.94 7.82 6.61
CA LEU A 183 30.09 8.65 6.24
C LEU A 183 29.92 10.08 6.81
N PRO A 184 30.98 10.70 7.37
CA PRO A 184 30.90 12.05 7.94
C PRO A 184 30.96 13.13 6.83
N LEU A 185 29.94 13.19 5.97
CA LEU A 185 29.97 13.99 4.74
C LEU A 185 30.16 15.50 5.00
N ASP A 186 29.57 16.03 6.07
CA ASP A 186 29.71 17.44 6.49
C ASP A 186 31.14 17.81 6.93
N SER A 187 32.00 16.81 7.20
CA SER A 187 33.40 17.03 7.56
C SER A 187 34.34 17.15 6.35
N ILE A 188 33.84 16.89 5.13
CA ILE A 188 34.67 16.78 3.92
C ILE A 188 34.99 18.15 3.31
N SER A 189 33.99 19.02 3.16
CA SER A 189 34.15 20.37 2.60
C SER A 189 33.22 21.38 3.26
N TRP A 190 33.69 22.61 3.41
CA TRP A 190 32.86 23.76 3.82
C TRP A 190 31.94 24.26 2.71
N ARG A 191 32.21 23.86 1.46
CA ARG A 191 31.47 24.30 0.28
C ARG A 191 30.56 23.18 -0.18
N ARG A 192 29.31 23.52 -0.47
CA ARG A 192 28.37 22.56 -1.04
C ARG A 192 28.75 22.32 -2.51
N PRO A 193 28.84 21.07 -2.98
CA PRO A 193 28.98 20.80 -4.40
C PRO A 193 27.79 21.40 -5.17
N PRO A 194 27.98 21.82 -6.43
CA PRO A 194 26.88 22.27 -7.27
C PRO A 194 25.81 21.17 -7.41
N ALA A 195 24.55 21.58 -7.45
CA ALA A 195 23.46 20.64 -7.67
C ALA A 195 23.54 20.09 -9.08
N ARG A 196 23.53 18.75 -9.20
CA ARG A 196 23.52 18.08 -10.50
C ARG A 196 22.10 18.02 -11.03
N PRO A 197 21.87 18.34 -12.31
CA PRO A 197 20.57 18.12 -12.92
C PRO A 197 20.25 16.62 -12.88
N GLU A 198 19.01 16.29 -12.54
CA GLU A 198 18.52 14.92 -12.68
C GLU A 198 18.33 14.60 -14.17
N HIS A 199 18.62 13.36 -14.57
CA HIS A 199 18.32 12.87 -15.91
C HIS A 199 16.81 12.95 -16.16
N ASP A 200 16.40 13.55 -17.28
CA ASP A 200 14.98 13.66 -17.67
C ASP A 200 14.53 12.36 -18.33
N PRO A 201 13.53 11.63 -17.78
CA PRO A 201 13.02 10.39 -18.37
C PRO A 201 12.47 10.52 -19.80
N PHE A 202 12.20 11.74 -20.27
CA PHE A 202 11.79 12.01 -21.66
C PHE A 202 12.93 12.00 -22.67
N VAL A 203 14.18 12.11 -22.22
CA VAL A 203 15.37 12.12 -23.07
C VAL A 203 15.98 10.73 -23.05
N LEU A 204 15.85 9.98 -24.14
CA LEU A 204 16.47 8.65 -24.27
C LEU A 204 17.60 8.71 -25.29
N GLY A 205 18.83 8.53 -24.81
CA GLY A 205 20.01 8.31 -25.65
C GLY A 205 20.37 6.82 -25.80
N PRO A 206 21.22 6.46 -26.78
CA PRO A 206 21.82 5.13 -26.81
C PRO A 206 22.67 4.90 -25.55
N LEU A 207 22.81 3.64 -25.11
CA LEU A 207 23.82 3.29 -24.10
C LEU A 207 25.18 3.57 -24.71
N LEU A 208 25.98 4.44 -24.08
CA LEU A 208 27.30 4.74 -24.57
C LEU A 208 28.30 3.81 -23.88
N GLN A 209 28.98 2.95 -24.65
CA GLN A 209 30.23 2.37 -24.19
C GLN A 209 31.28 3.49 -24.16
N ARG A 210 31.47 4.09 -23.00
CA ARG A 210 32.45 5.16 -22.82
C ARG A 210 33.82 4.50 -22.61
N GLY A 211 34.76 4.80 -23.49
CA GLY A 211 36.17 4.52 -23.22
C GLY A 211 36.65 5.48 -22.15
N ASP A 212 37.00 4.97 -20.98
CA ASP A 212 37.38 5.83 -19.87
C ASP A 212 38.88 6.15 -19.92
N GLU A 213 39.21 7.44 -19.87
CA GLU A 213 40.53 7.89 -19.44
C GLU A 213 40.77 7.50 -17.97
N PRO A 214 42.02 7.31 -17.53
CA PRO A 214 42.32 7.08 -16.12
C PRO A 214 41.74 8.17 -15.23
N ALA A 215 41.10 7.77 -14.14
CA ALA A 215 40.46 8.69 -13.22
C ALA A 215 41.47 9.63 -12.55
N THR A 216 41.07 10.87 -12.31
CA THR A 216 41.92 11.90 -11.72
C THR A 216 41.61 12.13 -10.25
N VAL A 217 42.60 12.59 -9.47
CA VAL A 217 42.39 13.05 -8.09
C VAL A 217 42.18 14.57 -8.12
N GLU A 218 41.05 15.03 -7.58
CA GLU A 218 40.68 16.45 -7.55
C GLU A 218 40.56 16.98 -6.11
N PRO A 219 40.75 18.30 -5.88
CA PRO A 219 40.51 18.90 -4.58
C PRO A 219 39.06 18.67 -4.10
N PRO A 220 38.81 18.57 -2.79
CA PRO A 220 37.46 18.32 -2.26
C PRO A 220 36.55 19.56 -2.33
N ASP A 221 37.10 20.75 -2.60
CA ASP A 221 36.32 21.97 -2.72
C ASP A 221 35.44 21.93 -3.97
N TRP A 222 34.12 21.99 -3.78
CA TRP A 222 33.09 21.89 -4.83
C TRP A 222 32.92 20.51 -5.46
N SER A 223 33.78 19.54 -5.14
CA SER A 223 33.64 18.16 -5.60
C SER A 223 32.49 17.45 -4.86
N PRO A 224 31.76 16.55 -5.53
CA PRO A 224 30.74 15.74 -4.86
C PRO A 224 31.31 14.94 -3.70
N THR A 225 30.59 14.92 -2.59
CA THR A 225 30.92 14.15 -1.39
C THR A 225 30.32 12.76 -1.47
N THR A 226 30.71 12.00 -2.50
CA THR A 226 30.22 10.63 -2.76
C THR A 226 31.38 9.64 -2.70
N ALA A 227 31.09 8.41 -2.28
CA ALA A 227 32.09 7.35 -2.21
C ALA A 227 31.47 5.97 -2.41
N LEU A 228 32.27 5.08 -2.98
CA LEU A 228 32.05 3.64 -2.90
C LEU A 228 32.63 3.13 -1.58
N VAL A 229 31.89 2.30 -0.87
CA VAL A 229 32.33 1.73 0.40
C VAL A 229 32.21 0.22 0.35
N ALA A 230 33.25 -0.49 0.78
CA ALA A 230 33.18 -1.93 1.00
C ALA A 230 33.29 -2.23 2.49
N GLU A 231 32.40 -3.08 3.00
CA GLU A 231 32.43 -3.56 4.37
C GLU A 231 32.01 -5.03 4.41
N VAL A 232 32.49 -5.78 5.41
CA VAL A 232 31.97 -7.13 5.64
C VAL A 232 31.00 -7.07 6.81
N HIS A 233 29.74 -7.37 6.55
CA HIS A 233 28.70 -7.42 7.55
C HIS A 233 27.97 -8.76 7.48
N SER A 234 27.69 -9.36 8.64
CA SER A 234 27.06 -10.69 8.73
C SER A 234 27.77 -11.77 7.88
N GLY A 235 29.10 -11.68 7.77
CA GLY A 235 29.94 -12.64 7.04
C GLY A 235 29.91 -12.54 5.51
N ARG A 236 29.21 -11.54 4.95
CA ARG A 236 29.15 -11.27 3.51
C ARG A 236 29.86 -9.95 3.19
N LEU A 237 30.48 -9.87 2.01
CA LEU A 237 31.12 -8.63 1.54
C LEU A 237 30.07 -7.73 0.88
N HIS A 238 29.81 -6.58 1.49
CA HIS A 238 28.87 -5.57 1.02
C HIS A 238 29.61 -4.45 0.28
N VAL A 239 29.01 -3.96 -0.79
CA VAL A 239 29.51 -2.82 -1.58
C VAL A 239 28.42 -1.78 -1.68
N PHE A 240 28.61 -0.69 -0.95
CA PHE A 240 27.77 0.49 -1.00
C PHE A 240 28.10 1.33 -2.24
N LEU A 241 27.14 1.43 -3.15
CA LEU A 241 27.25 2.23 -4.37
C LEU A 241 26.89 3.69 -4.11
N PRO A 242 27.73 4.67 -4.52
CA PRO A 242 27.41 6.09 -4.47
C PRO A 242 26.28 6.46 -5.46
N PRO A 243 25.63 7.61 -5.26
CA PRO A 243 24.65 8.12 -6.23
C PRO A 243 25.36 8.55 -7.52
N VAL A 244 24.81 8.13 -8.65
CA VAL A 244 25.24 8.52 -9.99
C VAL A 244 24.06 9.10 -10.78
N SER A 245 24.35 9.99 -11.74
CA SER A 245 23.31 10.74 -12.47
C SER A 245 22.81 10.03 -13.71
N GLU A 246 23.65 9.22 -14.34
CA GLU A 246 23.38 8.58 -15.64
C GLU A 246 23.44 7.04 -15.53
N LEU A 247 22.63 6.35 -16.33
CA LEU A 247 22.60 4.89 -16.33
C LEU A 247 23.94 4.29 -16.80
N ASP A 248 24.58 4.91 -17.81
CA ASP A 248 25.87 4.45 -18.33
C ASP A 248 26.94 4.40 -17.22
N ASP A 249 26.96 5.43 -16.35
CA ASP A 249 27.89 5.51 -15.23
C ASP A 249 27.59 4.46 -14.16
N PHE A 250 26.30 4.16 -13.93
CA PHE A 250 25.90 3.10 -13.01
C PHE A 250 26.36 1.73 -13.50
N LEU A 251 26.13 1.43 -14.79
CA LEU A 251 26.52 0.14 -15.39
C LEU A 251 28.04 -0.03 -15.40
N ASP A 252 28.80 1.02 -15.70
CA ASP A 252 30.27 0.99 -15.63
C ASP A 252 30.75 0.71 -14.19
N LEU A 253 30.14 1.37 -13.19
CA LEU A 253 30.48 1.11 -11.79
C LEU A 253 30.19 -0.33 -11.38
N VAL A 254 29.02 -0.86 -11.73
CA VAL A 254 28.64 -2.26 -11.45
C VAL A 254 29.61 -3.22 -12.15
N HIS A 255 29.98 -2.94 -13.41
CA HIS A 255 30.95 -3.75 -14.14
C HIS A 255 32.33 -3.77 -13.45
N ARG A 256 32.79 -2.63 -12.93
CA ARG A 256 34.06 -2.54 -12.18
C ARG A 256 34.01 -3.33 -10.88
N VAL A 257 32.87 -3.31 -10.18
CA VAL A 257 32.65 -4.15 -8.98
C VAL A 257 32.63 -5.63 -9.35
N GLU A 258 31.99 -6.00 -10.46
CA GLU A 258 31.96 -7.39 -10.96
C GLU A 258 33.37 -7.90 -11.31
N LEU A 259 34.18 -7.10 -12.00
CA LEU A 259 35.57 -7.44 -12.32
C LEU A 259 36.40 -7.65 -11.04
N ALA A 260 36.24 -6.78 -10.04
CA ALA A 260 36.94 -6.91 -8.76
C ALA A 260 36.49 -8.15 -7.98
N ALA A 261 35.18 -8.41 -7.90
CA ALA A 261 34.63 -9.59 -7.24
C ALA A 261 35.11 -10.88 -7.93
N ALA A 262 35.12 -10.92 -9.26
CA ALA A 262 35.60 -12.05 -10.04
C ALA A 262 37.11 -12.28 -9.87
N ALA A 263 37.92 -11.22 -9.84
CA ALA A 263 39.36 -11.31 -9.64
C ALA A 263 39.74 -11.85 -8.24
N LEU A 264 38.92 -11.53 -7.23
CA LEU A 264 39.12 -12.00 -5.86
C LEU A 264 38.46 -13.34 -5.56
N GLY A 265 37.51 -13.77 -6.39
CA GLY A 265 36.72 -14.99 -6.15
C GLY A 265 35.76 -14.86 -4.97
N GLU A 266 35.36 -13.64 -4.61
CA GLU A 266 34.51 -13.33 -3.46
C GLU A 266 33.14 -12.82 -3.93
N PRO A 267 32.02 -13.42 -3.51
CA PRO A 267 30.69 -12.92 -3.83
C PRO A 267 30.41 -11.61 -3.07
N VAL A 268 29.73 -10.68 -3.73
CA VAL A 268 29.41 -9.35 -3.16
C VAL A 268 27.90 -9.10 -3.10
N VAL A 269 27.46 -8.38 -2.08
CA VAL A 269 26.11 -7.84 -1.95
C VAL A 269 26.15 -6.35 -2.29
N LEU A 270 25.40 -5.93 -3.30
CA LEU A 270 25.28 -4.51 -3.64
C LEU A 270 24.24 -3.84 -2.74
N GLU A 271 24.57 -2.65 -2.25
CA GLU A 271 23.67 -1.82 -1.45
C GLU A 271 23.93 -0.33 -1.72
N GLY A 272 23.20 0.55 -1.04
CA GLY A 272 23.30 2.00 -1.22
C GLY A 272 22.34 2.54 -2.26
N TYR A 273 22.83 3.40 -3.15
CA TYR A 273 21.97 4.12 -4.08
C TYR A 273 21.58 3.24 -5.29
N ALA A 274 20.27 3.19 -5.57
CA ALA A 274 19.72 2.54 -6.75
C ALA A 274 20.18 3.22 -8.06
N PRO A 275 20.09 2.54 -9.22
CA PRO A 275 20.35 3.19 -10.50
C PRO A 275 19.43 4.41 -10.71
N PRO A 276 19.89 5.42 -11.48
CA PRO A 276 19.04 6.55 -11.85
C PRO A 276 17.84 6.06 -12.67
N ALA A 277 16.75 6.84 -12.64
CA ALA A 277 15.53 6.50 -13.35
C ALA A 277 15.77 6.52 -14.88
N ASP A 278 15.59 5.37 -15.52
CA ASP A 278 15.82 5.19 -16.95
C ASP A 278 14.82 4.16 -17.51
N ALA A 279 14.20 4.46 -18.66
CA ALA A 279 13.18 3.61 -19.27
C ALA A 279 13.74 2.28 -19.82
N ARG A 280 15.06 2.15 -19.97
CA ARG A 280 15.74 0.92 -20.42
C ARG A 280 15.87 -0.12 -19.31
N LEU A 281 15.69 0.27 -18.05
CA LEU A 281 15.74 -0.63 -16.91
C LEU A 281 14.37 -1.24 -16.60
N HIS A 282 14.38 -2.53 -16.31
CA HIS A 282 13.25 -3.21 -15.67
C HIS A 282 13.49 -3.28 -14.17
N THR A 283 12.70 -2.53 -13.42
CA THR A 283 12.83 -2.46 -11.96
C THR A 283 11.76 -3.28 -11.28
N PHE A 284 12.14 -3.98 -10.22
CA PHE A 284 11.25 -4.64 -9.28
C PHE A 284 11.73 -4.25 -7.87
N SER A 285 10.84 -3.72 -7.04
CA SER A 285 11.20 -3.32 -5.68
C SER A 285 10.17 -3.81 -4.67
N ILE A 286 10.66 -4.23 -3.51
CA ILE A 286 9.87 -4.63 -2.35
C ILE A 286 10.19 -3.65 -1.22
N THR A 287 9.19 -2.96 -0.72
CA THR A 287 9.32 -1.96 0.35
C THR A 287 8.46 -2.37 1.54
N PRO A 288 8.99 -2.36 2.77
CA PRO A 288 8.17 -2.60 3.95
C PRO A 288 7.29 -1.38 4.26
N ASP A 289 6.00 -1.62 4.41
CA ASP A 289 5.02 -0.65 4.90
C ASP A 289 4.42 -1.14 6.23
N PRO A 290 3.87 -0.26 7.08
CA PRO A 290 3.28 -0.68 8.35
C PRO A 290 2.19 -1.75 8.17
N GLY A 291 2.52 -3.01 8.48
CA GLY A 291 1.59 -4.14 8.40
C GLY A 291 1.47 -4.82 7.03
N VAL A 292 2.13 -4.32 5.98
CA VAL A 292 2.07 -4.86 4.61
C VAL A 292 3.44 -4.74 3.90
N LEU A 293 3.60 -5.45 2.78
CA LEU A 293 4.74 -5.26 1.88
C LEU A 293 4.23 -4.64 0.59
N GLU A 294 4.81 -3.51 0.19
CA GLU A 294 4.54 -2.90 -1.11
C GLU A 294 5.48 -3.53 -2.16
N VAL A 295 4.91 -4.01 -3.26
CA VAL A 295 5.69 -4.55 -4.39
C VAL A 295 5.43 -3.72 -5.62
N ASN A 296 6.44 -2.96 -6.05
CA ASN A 296 6.41 -2.22 -7.31
C ASN A 296 6.94 -3.11 -8.42
N VAL A 297 6.08 -3.34 -9.42
CA VAL A 297 6.39 -4.22 -10.54
C VAL A 297 6.76 -3.44 -11.79
N ARG A 298 7.59 -4.06 -12.63
CA ARG A 298 7.94 -3.56 -13.98
C ARG A 298 6.70 -3.39 -14.87
N PRO A 299 6.70 -2.42 -15.80
CA PRO A 299 5.69 -2.35 -16.86
C PRO A 299 5.64 -3.66 -17.65
N THR A 300 4.44 -4.04 -18.09
CA THR A 300 4.22 -5.21 -18.95
C THR A 300 3.62 -4.78 -20.27
N VAL A 301 4.10 -5.35 -21.38
CA VAL A 301 3.68 -4.93 -22.73
C VAL A 301 2.43 -5.68 -23.21
N SER A 302 2.09 -6.80 -22.56
CA SER A 302 0.94 -7.63 -22.93
C SER A 302 0.15 -8.12 -21.71
N PHE A 303 -1.10 -8.52 -21.93
CA PHE A 303 -1.93 -9.13 -20.89
C PHE A 303 -1.39 -10.50 -20.44
N ALA A 304 -0.77 -11.27 -21.36
CA ALA A 304 -0.16 -12.55 -21.05
C ALA A 304 1.03 -12.39 -20.09
N GLU A 305 1.91 -11.43 -20.37
CA GLU A 305 3.05 -11.11 -19.49
C GLU A 305 2.59 -10.62 -18.11
N GLN A 306 1.58 -9.75 -18.06
CA GLN A 306 0.99 -9.31 -16.79
C GLN A 306 0.41 -10.48 -15.98
N THR A 307 -0.22 -11.44 -16.67
CA THR A 307 -0.79 -12.64 -16.04
C THR A 307 0.32 -13.50 -15.43
N GLU A 308 1.40 -13.75 -16.16
CA GLU A 308 2.54 -14.53 -15.68
C GLU A 308 3.23 -13.86 -14.49
N LEU A 309 3.42 -12.53 -14.57
CA LEU A 309 4.01 -11.73 -13.52
C LEU A 309 3.18 -11.80 -12.23
N LEU A 310 1.87 -11.53 -12.30
CA LEU A 310 0.99 -11.57 -11.12
C LEU A 310 0.82 -12.99 -10.59
N ALA A 311 0.69 -14.01 -11.44
CA ALA A 311 0.63 -15.40 -11.00
C ALA A 311 1.90 -15.80 -10.22
N THR A 312 3.07 -15.42 -10.73
CA THR A 312 4.36 -15.66 -10.06
C THR A 312 4.43 -14.92 -8.72
N LEU A 313 4.02 -13.65 -8.69
CA LEU A 313 4.06 -12.83 -7.47
C LEU A 313 3.19 -13.41 -6.35
N TYR A 314 1.95 -13.80 -6.68
CA TYR A 314 1.04 -14.45 -5.73
C TYR A 314 1.59 -15.79 -5.23
N GLU A 315 2.20 -16.59 -6.11
CA GLU A 315 2.80 -17.87 -5.70
C GLU A 315 4.03 -17.67 -4.80
N GLN A 316 4.91 -16.72 -5.13
CA GLN A 316 6.07 -16.42 -4.28
C GLN A 316 5.65 -15.84 -2.92
N ALA A 317 4.63 -14.98 -2.88
CA ALA A 317 4.06 -14.49 -1.64
C ALA A 317 3.55 -15.65 -0.76
N ARG A 318 2.81 -16.60 -1.36
CA ARG A 318 2.32 -17.80 -0.68
C ARG A 318 3.46 -18.66 -0.13
N LEU A 319 4.51 -18.90 -0.93
CA LEU A 319 5.69 -19.67 -0.51
C LEU A 319 6.45 -18.96 0.64
N ALA A 320 6.47 -17.63 0.64
CA ALA A 320 7.01 -16.79 1.70
C ALA A 320 6.09 -16.65 2.92
N ARG A 321 4.94 -17.33 2.95
CA ARG A 321 3.92 -17.27 4.02
C ARG A 321 3.27 -15.89 4.19
N LEU A 322 3.23 -15.12 3.12
CA LEU A 322 2.46 -13.88 3.03
C LEU A 322 1.05 -14.18 2.52
N GLY A 323 0.07 -13.44 3.03
CA GLY A 323 -1.33 -13.51 2.59
C GLY A 323 -1.77 -12.22 1.91
N THR A 324 -2.75 -12.32 1.01
CA THR A 324 -3.41 -11.17 0.34
C THR A 324 -4.78 -10.85 0.94
N GLU A 325 -5.18 -11.57 1.98
CA GLU A 325 -6.43 -11.41 2.70
C GLU A 325 -6.18 -11.40 4.21
N CYS A 326 -7.07 -10.75 4.97
CA CYS A 326 -7.05 -10.76 6.42
C CYS A 326 -8.43 -11.14 6.97
N PHE A 327 -8.44 -11.69 8.19
CA PHE A 327 -9.65 -12.02 8.92
C PHE A 327 -9.70 -11.26 10.25
N ASP A 328 -10.76 -10.50 10.46
CA ASP A 328 -11.02 -9.89 11.75
C ASP A 328 -11.43 -10.93 12.78
N VAL A 329 -11.36 -10.54 14.06
CA VAL A 329 -11.71 -11.38 15.21
C VAL A 329 -13.14 -11.94 15.14
N ASP A 330 -14.08 -11.16 14.62
CA ASP A 330 -15.46 -11.62 14.43
C ASP A 330 -15.59 -12.61 13.25
N GLY A 331 -14.56 -12.72 12.42
CA GLY A 331 -14.55 -13.48 11.18
C GLY A 331 -14.96 -12.65 9.98
N ALA A 332 -14.99 -11.32 10.01
CA ALA A 332 -15.09 -10.53 8.78
C ALA A 332 -13.87 -10.79 7.88
N HIS A 333 -14.09 -10.80 6.56
CA HIS A 333 -13.07 -11.07 5.56
C HIS A 333 -12.81 -9.79 4.77
N GLY A 334 -11.55 -9.39 4.62
CA GLY A 334 -11.17 -8.20 3.86
C GLY A 334 -9.76 -8.31 3.29
N GLY A 335 -9.32 -7.28 2.57
CA GLY A 335 -7.93 -7.18 2.12
C GLY A 335 -6.99 -6.87 3.29
N THR A 336 -5.68 -6.98 3.06
CA THR A 336 -4.65 -6.71 4.08
C THR A 336 -4.56 -5.24 4.52
N GLY A 337 -5.35 -4.34 3.91
CA GLY A 337 -5.24 -2.89 4.09
C GLY A 337 -4.31 -2.21 3.09
N GLY A 338 -3.54 -2.99 2.31
CA GLY A 338 -2.79 -2.51 1.15
C GLY A 338 -3.63 -2.50 -0.13
N GLY A 339 -3.38 -1.52 -1.00
CA GLY A 339 -4.02 -1.40 -2.31
C GLY A 339 -3.38 -2.31 -3.37
N ASN A 340 -4.12 -2.60 -4.44
CA ASN A 340 -3.63 -3.18 -5.69
C ASN A 340 -3.70 -2.12 -6.79
N HIS A 341 -2.83 -1.11 -6.71
CA HIS A 341 -2.90 0.03 -7.61
C HIS A 341 -2.60 -0.39 -9.06
N ILE A 342 -3.44 0.08 -10.00
CA ILE A 342 -3.26 -0.17 -11.42
C ILE A 342 -2.64 1.07 -12.05
N THR A 343 -1.40 0.93 -12.52
CA THR A 343 -0.68 2.03 -13.18
C THR A 343 -0.86 1.97 -14.70
N LEU A 344 -1.26 3.09 -15.28
CA LEU A 344 -1.46 3.28 -16.72
C LEU A 344 -0.34 4.15 -17.29
N GLY A 345 0.22 3.73 -18.42
CA GLY A 345 1.36 4.41 -19.04
C GLY A 345 1.66 3.91 -20.45
N GLY A 346 2.71 4.46 -21.05
CA GLY A 346 3.32 3.94 -22.27
C GLY A 346 4.63 3.21 -21.97
N GLU A 347 5.23 2.60 -22.99
CA GLU A 347 6.57 2.00 -22.91
C GLU A 347 7.64 3.01 -22.48
N THR A 348 7.47 4.27 -22.90
CA THR A 348 8.25 5.41 -22.43
C THR A 348 7.31 6.55 -22.01
N PRO A 349 7.76 7.48 -21.15
CA PRO A 349 6.95 8.63 -20.75
C PRO A 349 6.37 9.41 -21.94
N ALA A 350 7.18 9.62 -22.98
CA ALA A 350 6.77 10.30 -24.22
C ALA A 350 5.70 9.53 -25.03
N ARG A 351 5.61 8.22 -24.84
CA ARG A 351 4.61 7.35 -25.48
C ARG A 351 3.32 7.21 -24.67
N SER A 352 3.23 7.82 -23.48
CA SER A 352 2.04 7.74 -22.63
C SER A 352 0.77 8.13 -23.39
N PRO A 353 -0.27 7.28 -23.41
CA PRO A 353 -1.53 7.60 -24.06
C PRO A 353 -2.23 8.80 -23.41
N LEU A 354 -2.01 9.00 -22.11
CA LEU A 354 -2.65 10.04 -21.30
C LEU A 354 -2.06 11.43 -21.59
N LEU A 355 -0.78 11.50 -21.96
CA LEU A 355 -0.13 12.75 -22.37
C LEU A 355 -0.37 13.04 -23.86
N ARG A 356 -0.38 12.01 -24.71
CA ARG A 356 -0.61 12.16 -26.16
C ARG A 356 -2.06 12.50 -26.49
N ARG A 357 -3.00 12.01 -25.67
CA ARG A 357 -4.45 12.23 -25.80
C ARG A 357 -5.01 12.60 -24.42
N PRO A 358 -4.90 13.87 -24.00
CA PRO A 358 -5.42 14.32 -22.71
C PRO A 358 -6.93 14.10 -22.54
N ASP A 359 -7.68 14.03 -23.65
CA ASP A 359 -9.09 13.69 -23.66
C ASP A 359 -9.39 12.26 -23.17
N LEU A 360 -8.42 11.33 -23.24
CA LEU A 360 -8.55 10.01 -22.61
C LEU A 360 -8.62 10.13 -21.09
N LEU A 361 -7.72 10.92 -20.48
CA LEU A 361 -7.70 11.12 -19.02
C LEU A 361 -8.99 11.80 -18.56
N VAL A 362 -9.44 12.83 -19.27
CA VAL A 362 -10.73 13.49 -19.03
C VAL A 362 -11.89 12.48 -19.14
N SER A 363 -11.87 11.62 -20.16
CA SER A 363 -12.89 10.59 -20.35
C SER A 363 -12.92 9.59 -19.21
N LEU A 364 -11.75 9.13 -18.74
CA LEU A 364 -11.62 8.19 -17.62
C LEU A 364 -12.16 8.81 -16.32
N ILE A 365 -11.73 10.03 -15.98
CA ILE A 365 -12.21 10.72 -14.77
C ILE A 365 -13.72 10.93 -14.85
N THR A 366 -14.24 11.38 -16.01
CA THR A 366 -15.68 11.56 -16.23
C THR A 366 -16.44 10.25 -16.08
N TYR A 367 -15.92 9.15 -16.63
CA TYR A 367 -16.57 7.85 -16.58
C TYR A 367 -16.64 7.31 -15.14
N TRP A 368 -15.51 7.33 -14.41
CA TRP A 368 -15.47 6.96 -13.00
C TRP A 368 -16.36 7.84 -12.13
N GLN A 369 -16.39 9.15 -12.37
CA GLN A 369 -17.26 10.07 -11.63
C GLN A 369 -18.75 9.72 -11.84
N ARG A 370 -19.13 9.35 -13.06
CA ARG A 370 -20.50 8.98 -13.41
C ARG A 370 -20.92 7.62 -12.88
N HIS A 371 -19.99 6.68 -12.73
CA HIS A 371 -20.22 5.30 -12.29
C HIS A 371 -19.56 5.00 -10.92
N PRO A 372 -20.22 5.32 -9.79
CA PRO A 372 -19.73 5.03 -8.44
C PRO A 372 -19.29 3.57 -8.20
N ALA A 373 -19.85 2.60 -8.93
CA ALA A 373 -19.46 1.20 -8.80
C ALA A 373 -17.98 0.94 -9.09
N LEU A 374 -17.38 1.70 -10.02
CA LEU A 374 -15.96 1.58 -10.36
C LEU A 374 -15.02 1.98 -9.23
N SER A 375 -15.50 2.75 -8.26
CA SER A 375 -14.76 3.10 -7.04
C SER A 375 -15.11 2.16 -5.89
N TYR A 376 -16.40 1.93 -5.65
CA TYR A 376 -16.86 1.34 -4.39
C TYR A 376 -16.85 -0.19 -4.36
N VAL A 377 -17.09 -0.86 -5.50
CA VAL A 377 -17.09 -2.33 -5.55
C VAL A 377 -15.69 -2.90 -5.30
N PHE A 378 -14.65 -2.19 -5.74
CA PHE A 378 -13.26 -2.63 -5.65
C PHE A 378 -12.51 -2.04 -4.45
N SER A 379 -13.10 -1.10 -3.73
CA SER A 379 -12.48 -0.43 -2.58
C SER A 379 -12.35 -1.30 -1.32
N GLY A 380 -11.42 -0.91 -0.45
CA GLY A 380 -11.32 -1.41 0.92
C GLY A 380 -12.42 -0.85 1.83
N ARG A 381 -12.42 -1.22 3.12
CA ARG A 381 -13.50 -0.85 4.06
C ARG A 381 -13.56 0.65 4.36
N PHE A 382 -12.42 1.32 4.38
CA PHE A 382 -12.33 2.75 4.67
C PHE A 382 -12.62 3.57 3.41
N ILE A 383 -13.89 4.01 3.27
CA ILE A 383 -14.37 4.90 2.22
C ILE A 383 -14.69 6.29 2.79
N GLY A 384 -14.51 7.31 1.96
CA GLY A 384 -14.84 8.70 2.26
C GLY A 384 -13.73 9.67 1.87
N PRO A 385 -13.93 10.97 2.11
CA PRO A 385 -13.05 12.03 1.63
C PRO A 385 -11.65 12.05 2.27
N THR A 386 -11.48 11.31 3.37
CA THR A 386 -10.20 11.12 4.07
C THR A 386 -9.67 9.70 3.91
N SER A 387 -10.22 8.90 2.99
CA SER A 387 -9.75 7.54 2.70
C SER A 387 -8.38 7.53 2.01
N GLN A 388 -7.87 6.34 1.68
CA GLN A 388 -6.60 6.19 0.96
C GLN A 388 -6.69 6.63 -0.52
N ALA A 389 -7.90 6.61 -1.08
CA ALA A 389 -8.17 6.91 -2.48
C ALA A 389 -9.58 7.54 -2.65
N PRO A 390 -9.90 8.69 -2.00
CA PRO A 390 -11.15 9.39 -2.20
C PRO A 390 -11.44 9.67 -3.67
N ARG A 391 -12.72 9.55 -4.03
CA ARG A 391 -13.22 10.04 -5.32
C ARG A 391 -13.15 11.56 -5.36
N VAL A 392 -13.04 12.10 -6.58
CA VAL A 392 -12.97 13.55 -6.81
C VAL A 392 -14.21 14.30 -6.27
N ASP A 393 -15.36 13.64 -6.17
CA ASP A 393 -16.64 14.19 -5.70
C ASP A 393 -17.01 13.86 -4.25
N GLU A 394 -16.10 13.25 -3.48
CA GLU A 394 -16.33 13.02 -2.04
C GLU A 394 -15.88 14.18 -1.15
N GLY A 395 -14.96 15.02 -1.66
CA GLY A 395 -14.37 16.14 -0.94
C GLY A 395 -15.28 17.37 -0.89
N ARG A 396 -14.86 18.44 -1.57
CA ARG A 396 -15.58 19.72 -1.59
C ARG A 396 -16.63 19.72 -2.71
N GLU A 397 -17.80 20.32 -2.46
CA GLU A 397 -18.89 20.35 -3.44
C GLU A 397 -18.52 21.12 -4.71
N GLU A 398 -17.70 22.18 -4.58
CA GLU A 398 -17.22 23.00 -5.68
C GLU A 398 -16.19 22.31 -6.59
N THR A 399 -15.58 21.21 -6.16
CA THR A 399 -14.55 20.52 -6.96
C THR A 399 -15.06 20.13 -8.34
N LEU A 400 -16.31 19.64 -8.44
CA LEU A 400 -16.90 19.27 -9.73
C LEU A 400 -17.14 20.46 -10.65
N TYR A 401 -17.43 21.64 -10.09
CA TYR A 401 -17.58 22.87 -10.88
C TYR A 401 -16.25 23.31 -11.47
N GLU A 402 -15.18 23.32 -10.66
CA GLU A 402 -13.82 23.65 -11.14
C GLU A 402 -13.29 22.60 -12.12
N LEU A 403 -13.64 21.33 -11.93
CA LEU A 403 -13.25 20.25 -12.83
C LEU A 403 -13.89 20.39 -14.23
N GLU A 404 -15.12 20.87 -14.31
CA GLU A 404 -15.77 21.18 -15.59
C GLU A 404 -15.03 22.30 -16.35
N ILE A 405 -14.51 23.31 -15.63
CA ILE A 405 -13.68 24.38 -16.21
C ILE A 405 -12.34 23.80 -16.69
N ALA A 406 -11.68 22.98 -15.85
CA ALA A 406 -10.42 22.33 -16.21
C ALA A 406 -10.56 21.46 -17.47
N PHE A 407 -11.64 20.69 -17.58
CA PHE A 407 -11.92 19.86 -18.77
C PHE A 407 -12.14 20.69 -20.03
N ALA A 408 -12.86 21.81 -19.93
CA ALA A 408 -13.05 22.72 -21.05
C ALA A 408 -11.72 23.34 -21.50
N GLU A 409 -10.86 23.71 -20.57
CA GLU A 409 -9.53 24.26 -20.87
C GLU A 409 -8.60 23.21 -21.49
N ILE A 410 -8.62 21.96 -21.00
CA ILE A 410 -7.86 20.85 -21.61
C ILE A 410 -8.32 20.60 -23.06
N ASP A 411 -9.62 20.61 -23.34
CA ASP A 411 -10.15 20.44 -24.70
C ASP A 411 -9.75 21.62 -25.61
N ARG A 412 -9.73 22.86 -25.10
CA ARG A 412 -9.23 24.02 -25.86
C ARG A 412 -7.74 23.91 -26.17
N LEU A 413 -6.91 23.63 -25.15
CA LEU A 413 -5.46 23.50 -25.28
C LEU A 413 -5.06 22.36 -26.23
N SER A 414 -5.82 21.27 -26.24
CA SER A 414 -5.59 20.12 -27.13
C SER A 414 -5.91 20.42 -28.60
N ARG A 415 -6.68 21.47 -28.90
CA ARG A 415 -7.02 21.89 -30.27
C ARG A 415 -6.04 22.92 -30.84
N ASP A 416 -5.59 23.86 -30.01
CA ASP A 416 -4.77 25.01 -30.43
C ASP A 416 -3.27 24.68 -30.56
N SER A 417 -2.82 23.58 -29.95
CA SER A 417 -1.48 23.00 -30.06
C SER A 417 -1.54 21.53 -29.61
N ALA A 418 -0.51 20.72 -29.91
CA ALA A 418 -0.32 19.50 -29.11
C ALA A 418 0.00 19.96 -27.69
N GLY A 419 -1.04 20.08 -26.84
CA GLY A 419 -0.95 20.66 -25.50
C GLY A 419 0.29 20.19 -24.77
N LEU A 420 1.02 21.11 -24.15
CA LEU A 420 2.27 20.74 -23.48
C LEU A 420 1.91 19.84 -22.27
N PRO A 421 2.61 18.72 -22.06
CA PRO A 421 2.28 17.76 -20.99
C PRO A 421 2.05 18.37 -19.60
N TRP A 422 2.81 19.41 -19.24
CA TRP A 422 2.68 20.11 -17.95
C TRP A 422 1.39 20.93 -17.81
N GLN A 423 0.74 21.32 -18.91
CA GLN A 423 -0.51 22.09 -18.86
C GLN A 423 -1.67 21.19 -18.38
N VAL A 424 -1.69 19.94 -18.86
CA VAL A 424 -2.68 18.93 -18.43
C VAL A 424 -2.52 18.61 -16.95
N ASP A 425 -1.26 18.42 -16.51
CA ASP A 425 -0.94 18.19 -15.10
C ASP A 425 -1.41 19.37 -14.22
N ARG A 426 -1.03 20.61 -14.55
CA ARG A 426 -1.42 21.80 -13.78
C ARG A 426 -2.93 22.04 -13.72
N ALA A 427 -3.66 21.69 -14.79
CA ALA A 427 -5.11 21.82 -14.82
C ALA A 427 -5.83 20.87 -13.84
N LEU A 428 -5.23 19.70 -13.55
CA LEU A 428 -5.87 18.65 -12.74
C LEU A 428 -5.25 18.47 -11.34
N ARG A 429 -3.97 18.79 -11.16
CA ARG A 429 -3.18 18.48 -9.95
C ARG A 429 -3.81 18.97 -8.65
N HIS A 430 -4.45 20.13 -8.67
CA HIS A 430 -5.06 20.73 -7.48
C HIS A 430 -6.52 20.32 -7.27
N LEU A 431 -7.09 19.57 -8.22
CA LEU A 431 -8.47 19.06 -8.16
C LEU A 431 -8.50 17.56 -7.83
N LEU A 432 -7.47 16.82 -8.26
CA LEU A 432 -7.27 15.41 -7.96
C LEU A 432 -6.43 15.26 -6.68
N THR A 433 -7.02 15.60 -5.54
CA THR A 433 -6.40 15.52 -4.21
C THR A 433 -7.39 15.04 -3.15
N ASP A 434 -6.88 14.57 -2.02
CA ASP A 434 -7.70 14.42 -0.81
C ASP A 434 -8.07 15.78 -0.18
N LEU A 435 -8.84 15.76 0.93
CA LEU A 435 -9.21 16.98 1.67
C LEU A 435 -8.01 17.79 2.21
N THR A 436 -6.82 17.20 2.33
CA THR A 436 -5.61 17.89 2.79
C THR A 436 -4.78 18.47 1.64
N GLY A 437 -5.18 18.24 0.39
CA GLY A 437 -4.43 18.65 -0.80
C GLY A 437 -3.36 17.66 -1.22
N ASN A 438 -3.38 16.42 -0.71
CA ASN A 438 -2.43 15.38 -1.08
C ASN A 438 -2.87 14.67 -2.37
N THR A 439 -2.09 14.82 -3.42
CA THR A 439 -2.27 14.22 -4.75
C THR A 439 -2.04 12.71 -4.75
N HIS A 440 -1.11 12.22 -3.93
CA HIS A 440 -0.79 10.79 -3.80
C HIS A 440 -1.95 9.98 -3.22
N ARG A 441 -2.95 10.65 -2.63
CA ARG A 441 -4.14 10.03 -2.05
C ARG A 441 -5.37 10.15 -2.94
N ALA A 442 -5.27 10.73 -4.14
CA ALA A 442 -6.42 10.76 -5.05
C ALA A 442 -6.68 9.37 -5.65
N GLU A 443 -7.94 9.07 -5.95
CA GLU A 443 -8.31 7.86 -6.70
C GLU A 443 -7.57 7.79 -8.05
N PHE A 444 -7.49 8.92 -8.75
CA PHE A 444 -6.64 9.14 -9.93
C PHE A 444 -5.40 9.92 -9.52
N CYS A 445 -4.34 9.21 -9.15
CA CYS A 445 -3.08 9.81 -8.76
C CYS A 445 -2.26 10.20 -10.01
N ILE A 446 -1.99 11.49 -10.15
CA ILE A 446 -1.24 12.07 -11.28
C ILE A 446 0.18 12.52 -10.89
N ASP A 447 0.68 12.13 -9.72
CA ASP A 447 2.03 12.53 -9.27
C ASP A 447 3.14 12.10 -10.21
N LYS A 448 2.92 10.96 -10.88
CA LYS A 448 3.85 10.37 -11.84
C LYS A 448 3.48 10.74 -13.29
N LEU A 449 2.52 11.64 -13.53
CA LEU A 449 2.09 12.03 -14.88
C LEU A 449 3.09 12.98 -15.53
N TYR A 450 3.11 14.25 -15.11
CA TYR A 450 4.08 15.23 -15.60
C TYR A 450 4.25 16.39 -14.61
N ASN A 451 5.06 16.19 -13.55
CA ASN A 451 5.43 17.30 -12.67
C ASN A 451 6.49 18.20 -13.35
N PRO A 452 6.20 19.49 -13.63
CA PRO A 452 7.19 20.39 -14.23
C PRO A 452 8.37 20.68 -13.29
N GLU A 453 8.24 20.48 -11.98
CA GLU A 453 9.25 20.84 -10.97
C GLU A 453 10.27 19.72 -10.69
N SER A 454 10.00 18.48 -11.12
CA SER A 454 10.88 17.33 -10.85
C SER A 454 10.94 16.38 -12.04
N ALA A 455 12.15 15.97 -12.44
CA ALA A 455 12.35 14.98 -13.50
C ALA A 455 11.75 13.62 -13.14
N ARG A 456 11.87 13.19 -11.87
CA ARG A 456 11.25 11.96 -11.35
C ARG A 456 9.72 11.95 -11.45
N GLY A 457 9.07 13.11 -11.49
CA GLY A 457 7.63 13.24 -11.65
C GLY A 457 7.15 13.23 -13.12
N ARG A 458 8.07 13.10 -14.09
CA ARG A 458 7.78 13.09 -15.53
C ARG A 458 7.81 11.67 -16.09
N MET A 459 6.99 10.78 -15.52
CA MET A 459 6.96 9.37 -15.92
C MET A 459 5.85 9.07 -16.93
N GLY A 460 4.91 9.99 -17.16
CA GLY A 460 3.76 9.77 -18.04
C GLY A 460 2.77 8.74 -17.49
N LEU A 461 2.74 8.52 -16.18
CA LEU A 461 1.96 7.50 -15.52
C LEU A 461 0.77 8.09 -14.76
N VAL A 462 -0.38 7.42 -14.80
CA VAL A 462 -1.50 7.65 -13.87
C VAL A 462 -1.73 6.38 -13.08
N GLU A 463 -1.80 6.51 -11.77
CA GLU A 463 -2.01 5.40 -10.86
C GLU A 463 -3.46 5.42 -10.37
N LEU A 464 -4.20 4.34 -10.65
CA LEU A 464 -5.54 4.11 -10.12
C LEU A 464 -5.43 3.45 -8.76
N ARG A 465 -5.78 4.20 -7.71
CA ARG A 465 -5.57 3.78 -6.31
C ARG A 465 -6.81 3.19 -5.63
N GLY A 466 -7.97 3.29 -6.28
CA GLY A 466 -9.26 2.82 -5.74
C GLY A 466 -9.46 1.30 -5.67
N PHE A 467 -8.41 0.49 -5.86
CA PHE A 467 -8.48 -0.97 -5.89
C PHE A 467 -7.83 -1.57 -4.64
N GLU A 468 -8.60 -2.32 -3.85
CA GLU A 468 -8.10 -3.16 -2.77
C GLU A 468 -7.42 -4.42 -3.34
N MET A 469 -6.41 -4.93 -2.62
CA MET A 469 -5.75 -6.18 -2.95
C MET A 469 -6.74 -7.35 -2.92
N PRO A 470 -7.00 -8.03 -4.05
CA PRO A 470 -7.93 -9.14 -4.08
C PRO A 470 -7.26 -10.44 -3.57
N PRO A 471 -8.06 -11.39 -3.03
CA PRO A 471 -7.55 -12.63 -2.44
C PRO A 471 -6.92 -13.60 -3.45
N HIS A 472 -7.13 -13.39 -4.75
CA HIS A 472 -6.63 -14.28 -5.79
C HIS A 472 -6.20 -13.52 -7.05
N PHE A 473 -5.09 -13.91 -7.67
CA PHE A 473 -4.52 -13.20 -8.83
C PHE A 473 -5.49 -13.10 -10.02
N ARG A 474 -6.35 -14.10 -10.24
CA ARG A 474 -7.40 -14.04 -11.28
C ARG A 474 -8.38 -12.88 -11.08
N MET A 475 -8.69 -12.52 -9.83
CA MET A 475 -9.48 -11.33 -9.55
C MET A 475 -8.67 -10.07 -9.90
N ALA A 476 -7.39 -9.97 -9.50
CA ALA A 476 -6.53 -8.86 -9.92
C ALA A 476 -6.48 -8.71 -11.45
N MET A 477 -6.44 -9.83 -12.19
CA MET A 477 -6.49 -9.82 -13.65
C MET A 477 -7.83 -9.34 -14.20
N VAL A 478 -8.96 -9.61 -13.54
CA VAL A 478 -10.29 -9.06 -13.93
C VAL A 478 -10.33 -7.54 -13.71
N GLN A 479 -9.78 -7.03 -12.61
CA GLN A 479 -9.63 -5.57 -12.40
C GLN A 479 -8.81 -4.94 -13.54
N SER A 480 -7.65 -5.55 -13.87
CA SER A 480 -6.82 -5.05 -14.97
C SER A 480 -7.51 -5.16 -16.33
N LEU A 481 -8.26 -6.23 -16.59
CA LEU A 481 -9.01 -6.41 -17.82
C LEU A 481 -10.12 -5.35 -17.96
N LEU A 482 -10.85 -5.06 -16.89
CA LEU A 482 -11.88 -4.01 -16.86
C LEU A 482 -11.28 -2.65 -17.20
N VAL A 483 -10.17 -2.28 -16.55
CA VAL A 483 -9.48 -1.02 -16.83
C VAL A 483 -8.97 -0.97 -18.26
N ARG A 484 -8.33 -2.04 -18.76
CA ARG A 484 -7.86 -2.13 -20.15
C ARG A 484 -9.01 -1.99 -21.16
N ALA A 485 -10.16 -2.62 -20.89
CA ALA A 485 -11.35 -2.54 -21.73
C ALA A 485 -11.91 -1.11 -21.79
N LEU A 486 -12.00 -0.45 -20.64
CA LEU A 486 -12.46 0.94 -20.55
C LEU A 486 -11.50 1.90 -21.25
N VAL A 487 -10.18 1.72 -21.07
CA VAL A 487 -9.17 2.51 -21.80
C VAL A 487 -9.31 2.32 -23.31
N ALA A 488 -9.47 1.08 -23.80
CA ALA A 488 -9.66 0.81 -25.22
C ALA A 488 -10.93 1.46 -25.77
N MET A 489 -12.06 1.29 -25.09
CA MET A 489 -13.35 1.89 -25.47
C MET A 489 -13.28 3.42 -25.53
N LEU A 490 -12.73 4.05 -24.48
CA LEU A 490 -12.66 5.52 -24.37
C LEU A 490 -11.58 6.12 -25.27
N TRP A 491 -10.56 5.35 -25.64
CA TRP A 491 -9.57 5.77 -26.64
C TRP A 491 -10.19 5.89 -28.03
N GLU A 492 -10.99 4.89 -28.42
CA GLU A 492 -11.71 4.89 -29.70
C GLU A 492 -12.84 5.91 -29.72
N LYS A 493 -13.60 6.00 -28.63
CA LYS A 493 -14.75 6.90 -28.49
C LYS A 493 -14.63 7.74 -27.20
N PRO A 494 -13.94 8.89 -27.26
CA PRO A 494 -13.81 9.79 -26.11
C PRO A 494 -15.17 10.24 -25.57
N LEU A 495 -15.28 10.26 -24.25
CA LEU A 495 -16.50 10.64 -23.55
C LEU A 495 -16.58 12.15 -23.38
N ARG A 496 -17.61 12.77 -23.96
CA ARG A 496 -17.94 14.19 -23.76
C ARG A 496 -19.31 14.30 -23.08
N ALA A 497 -19.32 14.13 -21.77
CA ALA A 497 -20.54 14.17 -20.96
C ALA A 497 -20.37 15.09 -19.76
N LYS A 498 -21.49 15.61 -19.24
CA LYS A 498 -21.51 16.40 -18.00
C LYS A 498 -21.25 15.51 -16.79
N LEU A 499 -20.63 16.06 -15.75
CA LEU A 499 -20.47 15.38 -14.46
C LEU A 499 -21.82 15.30 -13.73
N ILE A 500 -22.07 14.21 -13.01
CA ILE A 500 -23.33 13.97 -12.31
C ILE A 500 -23.23 14.51 -10.87
N ARG A 501 -24.14 15.38 -10.47
CA ARG A 501 -24.24 15.83 -9.07
C ARG A 501 -25.03 14.80 -8.25
N HIS A 502 -24.35 13.76 -7.77
CA HIS A 502 -24.97 12.66 -7.02
C HIS A 502 -25.62 13.10 -5.70
N GLY A 503 -25.10 14.16 -5.06
CA GLY A 503 -25.59 14.68 -3.79
C GLY A 503 -25.64 13.61 -2.70
N ALA A 504 -26.69 13.63 -1.88
CA ALA A 504 -26.87 12.66 -0.79
C ALA A 504 -26.94 11.19 -1.26
N ASN A 505 -27.21 10.92 -2.55
CA ASN A 505 -27.26 9.54 -3.04
C ASN A 505 -25.87 8.89 -3.15
N LEU A 506 -24.78 9.66 -3.23
CA LEU A 506 -23.42 9.13 -3.33
C LEU A 506 -23.09 8.25 -2.12
N HIS A 507 -23.26 8.78 -0.91
CA HIS A 507 -23.12 8.01 0.34
C HIS A 507 -24.41 7.38 0.83
N GLY A 508 -25.47 7.45 0.02
CA GLY A 508 -26.77 6.83 0.25
C GLY A 508 -26.93 5.54 -0.54
N ARG A 509 -27.60 5.65 -1.68
CA ARG A 509 -27.93 4.52 -2.57
C ARG A 509 -26.69 3.86 -3.17
N TYR A 510 -25.70 4.65 -3.58
CA TYR A 510 -24.48 4.13 -4.22
C TYR A 510 -23.48 3.47 -3.25
N LEU A 511 -23.89 3.22 -2.00
CA LEU A 511 -23.16 2.36 -1.08
C LEU A 511 -23.93 1.06 -0.77
N LEU A 512 -25.07 0.85 -1.41
CA LEU A 512 -25.85 -0.38 -1.32
C LEU A 512 -25.54 -1.31 -2.51
N PRO A 513 -25.40 -2.63 -2.27
CA PRO A 513 -25.08 -3.61 -3.30
C PRO A 513 -25.96 -3.51 -4.54
N HIS A 514 -27.28 -3.37 -4.41
CA HIS A 514 -28.20 -3.40 -5.55
C HIS A 514 -27.90 -2.30 -6.58
N PHE A 515 -27.74 -1.06 -6.12
CA PHE A 515 -27.49 0.07 -7.02
C PHE A 515 -26.09 0.03 -7.63
N LEU A 516 -25.09 -0.43 -6.86
CA LEU A 516 -23.74 -0.59 -7.36
C LEU A 516 -23.64 -1.71 -8.42
N LEU A 517 -24.35 -2.81 -8.23
CA LEU A 517 -24.38 -3.91 -9.20
C LEU A 517 -25.16 -3.54 -10.46
N ALA A 518 -26.23 -2.76 -10.33
CA ALA A 518 -26.95 -2.21 -11.48
C ALA A 518 -26.05 -1.26 -12.29
N ASP A 519 -25.35 -0.34 -11.62
CA ASP A 519 -24.38 0.58 -12.25
C ASP A 519 -23.23 -0.18 -12.95
N LEU A 520 -22.72 -1.25 -12.32
CA LEU A 520 -21.69 -2.09 -12.93
C LEU A 520 -22.23 -2.90 -14.13
N ALA A 521 -23.49 -3.33 -14.09
CA ALA A 521 -24.14 -4.00 -15.21
C ALA A 521 -24.31 -3.06 -16.41
N GLU A 522 -24.58 -1.77 -16.17
CA GLU A 522 -24.59 -0.74 -17.23
C GLU A 522 -23.20 -0.60 -17.87
N VAL A 523 -22.13 -0.51 -17.08
CA VAL A 523 -20.74 -0.46 -17.59
C VAL A 523 -20.43 -1.67 -18.47
N VAL A 524 -20.78 -2.88 -18.03
CA VAL A 524 -20.56 -4.10 -18.81
C VAL A 524 -21.40 -4.12 -20.09
N ALA A 525 -22.66 -3.66 -20.02
CA ALA A 525 -23.52 -3.56 -21.19
C ALA A 525 -22.95 -2.58 -22.23
N GLU A 526 -22.38 -1.45 -21.81
CA GLU A 526 -21.71 -0.49 -22.68
C GLU A 526 -20.47 -1.09 -23.34
N LEU A 527 -19.61 -1.78 -22.59
CA LEU A 527 -18.45 -2.49 -23.14
C LEU A 527 -18.86 -3.49 -24.23
N ARG A 528 -19.91 -4.28 -23.97
CA ARG A 528 -20.45 -5.25 -24.94
C ARG A 528 -21.05 -4.59 -26.16
N ALA A 529 -21.78 -3.48 -25.98
CA ALA A 529 -22.33 -2.69 -27.08
C ALA A 529 -21.23 -2.07 -27.96
N HIS A 530 -20.05 -1.79 -27.38
CA HIS A 530 -18.85 -1.36 -28.11
C HIS A 530 -18.10 -2.52 -28.78
N GLY A 531 -18.52 -3.78 -28.58
CA GLY A 531 -17.91 -4.96 -29.17
C GLY A 531 -16.84 -5.64 -28.31
N ILE A 532 -16.69 -5.22 -27.05
CA ILE A 532 -15.80 -5.87 -26.07
C ILE A 532 -16.61 -6.89 -25.27
N GLY A 533 -16.36 -8.18 -25.51
CA GLY A 533 -17.06 -9.30 -24.86
C GLY A 533 -16.72 -9.50 -23.38
N PHE A 534 -16.93 -8.48 -22.55
CA PHE A 534 -16.78 -8.55 -21.11
C PHE A 534 -18.03 -9.20 -20.49
N GLU A 535 -17.84 -10.19 -19.62
CA GLU A 535 -18.95 -10.90 -18.96
C GLU A 535 -19.17 -10.38 -17.55
N LEU A 536 -20.43 -10.09 -17.21
CA LEU A 536 -20.80 -9.57 -15.89
C LEU A 536 -20.46 -10.57 -14.77
N SER A 537 -20.60 -11.87 -15.03
CA SER A 537 -20.31 -12.94 -14.06
C SER A 537 -18.85 -13.03 -13.64
N TRP A 538 -17.92 -12.38 -14.36
CA TRP A 538 -16.53 -12.28 -13.92
C TRP A 538 -16.38 -11.39 -12.67
N LEU A 539 -17.39 -10.57 -12.37
CA LEU A 539 -17.42 -9.65 -11.23
C LEU A 539 -18.12 -10.24 -9.98
N ASP A 540 -18.74 -11.42 -10.10
CA ASP A 540 -19.41 -12.11 -8.99
C ASP A 540 -18.50 -12.31 -7.76
N PRO A 541 -17.21 -12.71 -7.91
CA PRO A 541 -16.32 -12.86 -6.76
C PRO A 541 -16.10 -11.55 -5.98
N PHE A 542 -16.04 -10.40 -6.67
CA PHE A 542 -15.93 -9.09 -6.02
C PHE A 542 -17.20 -8.74 -5.26
N THR A 543 -18.35 -9.09 -5.84
CA THR A 543 -19.65 -8.88 -5.21
C THR A 543 -19.76 -9.65 -3.90
N GLU A 544 -19.40 -10.94 -3.90
CA GLU A 544 -19.42 -11.76 -2.68
C GLU A 544 -18.37 -11.31 -1.65
N PHE A 545 -17.18 -10.92 -2.12
CA PHE A 545 -16.11 -10.44 -1.26
C PHE A 545 -16.47 -9.11 -0.59
N ARG A 546 -16.98 -8.14 -1.37
CA ARG A 546 -17.30 -6.80 -0.89
C ARG A 546 -18.60 -6.75 -0.09
N PHE A 547 -19.60 -7.52 -0.52
CA PHE A 547 -20.93 -7.55 0.05
C PHE A 547 -21.26 -8.98 0.49
N PRO A 548 -20.69 -9.47 1.59
CA PRO A 548 -20.98 -10.83 2.03
C PRO A 548 -22.47 -10.98 2.37
N ARG A 549 -23.08 -12.06 1.90
CA ARG A 549 -24.46 -12.41 2.27
C ARG A 549 -24.52 -12.79 3.76
N ILE A 550 -25.42 -12.14 4.50
CA ILE A 550 -25.64 -12.39 5.93
C ILE A 550 -26.61 -13.56 6.10
N GLY A 551 -27.74 -13.52 5.39
CA GLY A 551 -28.75 -14.58 5.47
C GLY A 551 -30.03 -14.24 4.72
N THR A 552 -30.90 -15.23 4.57
CA THR A 552 -32.17 -15.12 3.86
C THR A 552 -33.26 -15.84 4.64
N VAL A 553 -34.47 -15.27 4.66
CA VAL A 553 -35.68 -15.90 5.21
C VAL A 553 -36.82 -15.81 4.21
N VAL A 554 -37.62 -16.88 4.11
CA VAL A 554 -38.80 -16.96 3.23
C VAL A 554 -40.04 -16.98 4.12
N LEU A 555 -40.91 -15.99 3.93
CA LEU A 555 -42.13 -15.73 4.71
C LEU A 555 -43.34 -15.82 3.79
N GLY A 556 -43.85 -17.04 3.58
CA GLY A 556 -44.89 -17.31 2.60
C GLY A 556 -44.38 -17.07 1.18
N THR A 557 -44.90 -16.05 0.50
CA THR A 557 -44.45 -15.64 -0.85
C THR A 557 -43.41 -14.53 -0.84
N VAL A 558 -43.02 -14.05 0.34
CA VAL A 558 -42.07 -12.94 0.49
C VAL A 558 -40.70 -13.48 0.88
N GLU A 559 -39.67 -13.11 0.14
CA GLU A 559 -38.27 -13.39 0.49
C GLU A 559 -37.63 -12.11 1.05
N VAL A 560 -36.92 -12.23 2.18
CA VAL A 560 -36.11 -11.16 2.77
C VAL A 560 -34.66 -11.62 2.84
N GLU A 561 -33.78 -10.90 2.17
CA GLU A 561 -32.34 -11.13 2.16
C GLU A 561 -31.61 -9.97 2.85
N LEU A 562 -30.67 -10.31 3.74
CA LEU A 562 -29.74 -9.38 4.37
C LEU A 562 -28.35 -9.55 3.77
N ARG A 563 -27.74 -8.43 3.36
CA ARG A 563 -26.40 -8.39 2.77
C ARG A 563 -25.60 -7.24 3.36
N GLY A 564 -24.30 -7.44 3.61
CA GLY A 564 -23.41 -6.35 4.01
C GLY A 564 -23.42 -5.22 2.98
N ALA A 565 -23.29 -3.99 3.42
CA ALA A 565 -23.22 -2.80 2.58
C ALA A 565 -22.08 -1.89 3.03
N ILE A 566 -21.74 -0.89 2.22
CA ILE A 566 -20.61 0.00 2.52
C ILE A 566 -21.07 1.09 3.49
N GLU A 567 -20.32 1.28 4.57
CA GLU A 567 -20.47 2.41 5.47
C GLU A 567 -19.17 3.23 5.46
N PRO A 568 -19.21 4.53 5.14
CA PRO A 568 -18.04 5.40 5.24
C PRO A 568 -17.64 5.56 6.71
N TRP A 569 -16.36 5.34 7.01
CA TRP A 569 -15.83 5.61 8.35
C TRP A 569 -15.31 7.03 8.41
N ASN A 570 -15.95 7.88 9.20
CA ASN A 570 -15.53 9.27 9.29
C ASN A 570 -14.27 9.39 10.14
N THR A 571 -13.28 10.12 9.65
CA THR A 571 -12.13 10.52 10.47
C THR A 571 -12.58 11.48 11.56
N LEU A 572 -12.20 11.17 12.80
CA LEU A 572 -12.49 11.97 13.99
C LEU A 572 -11.50 13.14 14.12
N GLY A 573 -11.83 14.08 15.00
CA GLY A 573 -10.91 15.16 15.36
C GLY A 573 -9.58 14.64 15.92
N GLU A 574 -8.53 15.46 15.78
CA GLU A 574 -7.20 15.13 16.28
C GLU A 574 -7.20 14.90 17.79
N GLN A 575 -6.44 13.89 18.22
CA GLN A 575 -6.22 13.60 19.63
C GLN A 575 -4.73 13.53 19.93
N THR A 576 -4.33 14.06 21.08
CA THR A 576 -2.98 13.88 21.60
C THR A 576 -2.82 12.46 22.12
N VAL A 577 -1.84 11.74 21.59
CA VAL A 577 -1.41 10.43 22.10
C VAL A 577 -0.05 10.57 22.78
N ALA A 578 0.39 9.53 23.50
CA ALA A 578 1.65 9.56 24.24
C ALA A 578 2.86 9.99 23.37
N THR A 579 2.80 9.70 22.07
CA THR A 579 3.79 10.10 21.06
C THR A 579 3.10 10.79 19.88
N GLY A 580 2.78 12.08 20.03
CA GLY A 580 2.29 12.94 18.94
C GLY A 580 0.77 13.06 18.87
N THR A 581 0.24 13.18 17.65
CA THR A 581 -1.20 13.30 17.38
C THR A 581 -1.70 12.15 16.53
N ALA A 582 -2.88 11.64 16.85
CA ALA A 582 -3.56 10.59 16.10
C ALA A 582 -4.93 11.07 15.61
N ARG A 583 -5.35 10.58 14.45
CA ARG A 583 -6.70 10.78 13.92
C ARG A 583 -7.37 9.40 13.79
N TYR A 584 -8.24 9.08 14.74
CA TYR A 584 -9.01 7.84 14.71
C TYR A 584 -10.09 7.91 13.62
N VAL A 585 -10.58 6.75 13.19
CA VAL A 585 -11.76 6.63 12.33
C VAL A 585 -12.89 6.01 13.14
N ASP A 586 -14.12 6.48 12.91
CA ASP A 586 -15.30 5.92 13.56
C ASP A 586 -15.75 4.64 12.82
N SER A 587 -15.23 3.50 13.26
CA SER A 587 -15.66 2.18 12.80
C SER A 587 -16.79 1.58 13.64
N SER A 588 -17.45 2.37 14.51
CA SER A 588 -18.56 1.91 15.37
C SER A 588 -19.88 1.69 14.63
N VAL A 589 -19.99 2.23 13.42
CA VAL A 589 -21.20 2.21 12.60
C VAL A 589 -20.98 1.26 11.43
N GLU A 590 -22.01 0.47 11.17
CA GLU A 590 -22.07 -0.44 10.03
C GLU A 590 -23.35 -0.21 9.23
N ARG A 591 -23.35 -0.76 8.01
CA ARG A 591 -24.50 -0.72 7.12
C ARG A 591 -24.75 -2.09 6.52
N LEU A 592 -26.02 -2.44 6.41
CA LEU A 592 -26.49 -3.56 5.61
C LEU A 592 -27.54 -3.10 4.60
N GLN A 593 -27.71 -3.86 3.53
CA GLN A 593 -28.86 -3.78 2.64
C GLN A 593 -29.85 -4.88 2.98
N VAL A 594 -31.13 -4.50 3.00
CA VAL A 594 -32.25 -5.43 2.97
C VAL A 594 -32.82 -5.44 1.56
N ARG A 595 -32.98 -6.64 1.00
CA ARG A 595 -33.68 -6.87 -0.26
C ARG A 595 -34.93 -7.70 0.02
N VAL A 596 -36.07 -7.20 -0.43
CA VAL A 596 -37.38 -7.87 -0.27
C VAL A 596 -37.94 -8.19 -1.64
N VAL A 597 -38.32 -9.45 -1.84
CA VAL A 597 -38.92 -9.94 -3.10
C VAL A 597 -40.32 -10.46 -2.84
N GLY A 598 -41.30 -10.10 -3.68
CA GLY A 598 -42.66 -10.63 -3.63
C GLY A 598 -43.59 -9.99 -2.58
N ALA A 599 -43.13 -8.95 -1.88
CA ALA A 599 -43.96 -8.18 -0.95
C ALA A 599 -44.77 -7.09 -1.67
N ASP A 600 -46.09 -7.12 -1.52
CA ASP A 600 -46.96 -6.01 -1.95
C ASP A 600 -46.68 -4.75 -1.11
N ARG A 601 -46.33 -3.66 -1.80
CA ARG A 601 -45.91 -2.35 -1.25
C ARG A 601 -46.96 -1.68 -0.37
N GLY A 602 -48.24 -1.88 -0.67
CA GLY A 602 -49.34 -1.28 0.09
C GLY A 602 -49.74 -2.09 1.32
N ARG A 603 -49.40 -3.39 1.31
CA ARG A 603 -49.88 -4.37 2.29
C ARG A 603 -48.84 -4.75 3.33
N HIS A 604 -47.56 -4.81 2.95
CA HIS A 604 -46.51 -5.25 3.86
C HIS A 604 -45.54 -4.13 4.18
N VAL A 605 -45.22 -3.97 5.46
CA VAL A 605 -44.20 -3.05 5.96
C VAL A 605 -43.14 -3.86 6.68
N LEU A 606 -41.91 -3.80 6.17
CA LEU A 606 -40.78 -4.36 6.89
C LEU A 606 -40.32 -3.37 7.97
N THR A 607 -40.11 -3.84 9.19
CA THR A 607 -39.52 -3.04 10.27
C THR A 607 -38.18 -3.63 10.71
N CYS A 608 -37.30 -2.78 11.25
CA CYS A 608 -36.06 -3.15 11.92
C CYS A 608 -36.07 -2.52 13.33
N ASN A 609 -36.01 -3.34 14.38
CA ASN A 609 -36.13 -2.89 15.77
C ASN A 609 -37.37 -2.00 16.01
N GLY A 610 -38.50 -2.33 15.35
CA GLY A 610 -39.75 -1.57 15.44
C GLY A 610 -39.80 -0.24 14.66
N TRP A 611 -38.78 0.06 13.85
CA TRP A 611 -38.76 1.20 12.94
C TRP A 611 -39.03 0.77 11.50
N PRO A 612 -39.89 1.48 10.75
CA PRO A 612 -40.17 1.14 9.36
C PRO A 612 -38.92 1.28 8.48
N VAL A 613 -38.63 0.24 7.71
CA VAL A 613 -37.55 0.22 6.73
C VAL A 613 -38.05 0.88 5.44
N PRO A 614 -37.40 1.94 4.94
CA PRO A 614 -37.87 2.71 3.78
C PRO A 614 -37.54 1.99 2.47
N LEU A 615 -38.26 0.91 2.18
CA LEU A 615 -38.07 0.11 0.96
C LEU A 615 -38.28 0.95 -0.30
N LEU A 616 -37.25 1.01 -1.15
CA LEU A 616 -37.28 1.64 -2.46
C LEU A 616 -37.66 0.61 -3.52
N ALA A 617 -38.50 1.04 -4.46
CA ALA A 617 -38.76 0.31 -5.69
C ALA A 617 -37.49 0.18 -6.53
N THR A 618 -37.31 -0.98 -7.16
CA THR A 618 -36.27 -1.21 -8.17
C THR A 618 -36.88 -1.22 -9.58
N ASP A 619 -36.06 -1.45 -10.59
CA ASP A 619 -36.46 -1.72 -11.98
C ASP A 619 -37.33 -2.99 -12.10
N GLN A 620 -37.11 -3.96 -11.21
CA GLN A 620 -37.94 -5.14 -11.08
C GLN A 620 -39.14 -4.86 -10.16
N THR A 621 -40.36 -5.09 -10.65
CA THR A 621 -41.60 -4.72 -9.96
C THR A 621 -41.71 -5.34 -8.57
N ASP A 622 -41.27 -6.59 -8.43
CA ASP A 622 -41.43 -7.38 -7.22
C ASP A 622 -40.25 -7.25 -6.25
N VAL A 623 -39.20 -6.49 -6.62
CA VAL A 623 -38.00 -6.32 -5.81
C VAL A 623 -37.96 -4.92 -5.21
N GLN A 624 -37.70 -4.87 -3.91
CA GLN A 624 -37.53 -3.63 -3.16
C GLN A 624 -36.26 -3.68 -2.31
N VAL A 625 -35.58 -2.55 -2.14
CA VAL A 625 -34.31 -2.48 -1.40
C VAL A 625 -34.24 -1.28 -0.47
N ALA A 626 -33.57 -1.44 0.67
CA ALA A 626 -33.25 -0.35 1.58
C ALA A 626 -31.93 -0.60 2.31
N GLY A 627 -31.29 0.47 2.77
CA GLY A 627 -30.15 0.40 3.67
C GLY A 627 -30.57 0.55 5.13
N VAL A 628 -29.94 -0.19 6.02
CA VAL A 628 -30.04 0.01 7.48
C VAL A 628 -28.66 0.32 8.02
N ARG A 629 -28.52 1.51 8.62
CA ARG A 629 -27.33 1.96 9.35
C ARG A 629 -27.57 1.79 10.83
N TYR A 630 -26.61 1.20 11.52
CA TYR A 630 -26.74 0.84 12.92
C TYR A 630 -25.40 0.94 13.64
N ARG A 631 -25.45 1.15 14.96
CA ARG A 631 -24.27 1.07 15.81
C ARG A 631 -23.97 -0.39 16.14
N ALA A 632 -22.82 -0.87 15.68
CA ALA A 632 -22.37 -2.25 15.87
C ALA A 632 -21.66 -2.45 17.22
N TRP A 633 -20.85 -1.48 17.64
CA TRP A 633 -20.13 -1.49 18.92
C TRP A 633 -19.93 -0.05 19.43
N GLN A 634 -19.42 0.14 20.64
CA GLN A 634 -19.38 1.45 21.31
C GLN A 634 -17.98 1.78 21.85
N PRO A 635 -17.02 2.17 20.98
CA PRO A 635 -15.73 2.65 21.44
C PRO A 635 -15.86 4.02 22.12
N PRO A 636 -14.97 4.33 23.08
CA PRO A 636 -14.94 5.64 23.72
C PRO A 636 -14.67 6.77 22.70
N ASN A 637 -13.87 6.48 21.67
CA ASN A 637 -13.59 7.37 20.54
C ASN A 637 -14.49 7.03 19.35
N SER A 638 -15.65 7.66 19.26
CA SER A 638 -16.59 7.57 18.13
C SER A 638 -17.42 8.85 18.03
N LEU A 639 -18.14 9.03 16.92
CA LEU A 639 -19.18 10.05 16.84
C LEU A 639 -20.31 9.66 17.79
N HIS A 640 -20.73 10.58 18.66
CA HIS A 640 -21.82 10.35 19.62
C HIS A 640 -21.59 9.12 20.52
N PRO A 641 -20.53 9.09 21.34
CA PRO A 641 -20.14 7.89 22.09
C PRO A 641 -21.17 7.44 23.14
N SER A 642 -22.15 8.29 23.50
CA SER A 642 -23.25 7.95 24.42
C SER A 642 -24.37 7.13 23.78
N ILE A 643 -24.47 7.08 22.45
CA ILE A 643 -25.49 6.28 21.76
C ILE A 643 -25.12 4.81 21.88
N THR A 644 -26.03 4.00 22.45
CA THR A 644 -25.84 2.57 22.67
C THR A 644 -25.92 1.75 21.38
N VAL A 645 -25.38 0.53 21.45
CA VAL A 645 -25.40 -0.48 20.39
C VAL A 645 -26.82 -0.85 19.99
N ASP A 646 -27.06 -1.03 18.69
CA ASP A 646 -28.37 -1.36 18.09
C ASP A 646 -28.60 -2.87 17.94
N ALA A 647 -27.60 -3.70 18.28
CA ALA A 647 -27.66 -5.15 18.16
C ALA A 647 -28.40 -5.85 19.32
N PRO A 648 -29.15 -6.94 19.07
CA PRO A 648 -29.40 -7.54 17.76
C PRO A 648 -30.36 -6.70 16.89
N LEU A 649 -30.24 -6.83 15.58
CA LEU A 649 -31.18 -6.27 14.61
C LEU A 649 -32.29 -7.28 14.35
N ILE A 650 -33.52 -6.93 14.70
CA ILE A 650 -34.71 -7.77 14.54
C ILE A 650 -35.53 -7.20 13.39
N PHE A 651 -35.73 -8.01 12.35
CA PHE A 651 -36.52 -7.66 11.18
C PHE A 651 -37.87 -8.35 11.22
N ASP A 652 -38.96 -7.58 11.12
CA ASP A 652 -40.34 -8.10 11.14
C ASP A 652 -41.10 -7.66 9.89
N LEU A 653 -41.75 -8.60 9.20
CA LEU A 653 -42.66 -8.32 8.09
C LEU A 653 -44.09 -8.14 8.60
N ILE A 654 -44.56 -6.91 8.66
CA ILE A 654 -45.86 -6.56 9.25
C ILE A 654 -46.91 -6.43 8.15
N ASP A 655 -48.06 -7.04 8.36
CA ASP A 655 -49.26 -6.82 7.56
C ASP A 655 -49.91 -5.48 7.99
N ALA A 656 -49.92 -4.49 7.10
CA ALA A 656 -50.29 -3.11 7.38
C ALA A 656 -51.79 -2.90 7.68
N GLU A 657 -52.64 -3.89 7.37
CA GLU A 657 -54.06 -3.86 7.67
C GLU A 657 -54.33 -4.38 9.09
N THR A 658 -53.63 -5.44 9.48
CA THR A 658 -53.88 -6.14 10.75
C THR A 658 -52.94 -5.71 11.88
N GLY A 659 -51.74 -5.22 11.55
CA GLY A 659 -50.65 -4.93 12.49
C GLY A 659 -49.95 -6.17 13.04
N LEU A 660 -50.18 -7.35 12.42
CA LEU A 660 -49.58 -8.61 12.83
C LEU A 660 -48.28 -8.89 12.06
N SER A 661 -47.29 -9.43 12.77
CA SER A 661 -46.07 -9.94 12.15
C SER A 661 -46.36 -11.27 11.43
N ARG A 662 -45.90 -11.37 10.17
CA ARG A 662 -45.94 -12.59 9.34
C ARG A 662 -44.68 -13.45 9.51
N GLY A 663 -43.76 -13.02 10.36
CA GLY A 663 -42.45 -13.62 10.55
C GLY A 663 -41.32 -12.63 10.27
N GLY A 664 -40.10 -13.11 10.37
CA GLY A 664 -38.92 -12.26 10.33
C GLY A 664 -37.61 -13.00 10.56
N CYS A 665 -36.54 -12.26 10.76
CA CYS A 665 -35.20 -12.79 11.05
C CYS A 665 -34.43 -11.86 11.98
N THR A 666 -33.43 -12.42 12.67
CA THR A 666 -32.57 -11.68 13.60
C THR A 666 -31.11 -11.76 13.16
N TYR A 667 -30.42 -10.63 13.22
CA TYR A 667 -28.99 -10.52 12.97
C TYR A 667 -28.26 -10.00 14.21
N HIS A 668 -27.17 -10.67 14.57
CA HIS A 668 -26.33 -10.34 15.72
C HIS A 668 -24.97 -9.83 15.23
N VAL A 669 -24.51 -8.69 15.77
CA VAL A 669 -23.19 -8.15 15.41
C VAL A 669 -22.06 -9.01 15.99
N VAL A 670 -22.26 -9.48 17.23
CA VAL A 670 -21.39 -10.44 17.92
C VAL A 670 -22.09 -11.79 18.06
N HIS A 671 -21.37 -12.83 18.48
CA HIS A 671 -21.98 -14.14 18.67
C HIS A 671 -23.17 -14.07 19.67
N PRO A 672 -24.34 -14.67 19.37
CA PRO A 672 -25.55 -14.57 20.21
C PRO A 672 -25.34 -14.99 21.68
N GLY A 673 -24.49 -16.00 21.90
CA GLY A 673 -24.08 -16.46 23.24
C GLY A 673 -23.08 -15.57 23.99
N GLY A 674 -22.77 -14.35 23.51
CA GLY A 674 -21.83 -13.44 24.17
C GLY A 674 -20.35 -13.83 24.08
N LEU A 675 -20.01 -14.76 23.18
CA LEU A 675 -18.63 -15.20 22.94
C LEU A 675 -17.83 -14.07 22.28
N ALA A 676 -16.86 -13.52 23.01
CA ALA A 676 -15.77 -12.74 22.44
C ALA A 676 -14.62 -13.67 22.06
N TYR A 677 -14.20 -13.66 20.80
CA TYR A 677 -13.03 -14.43 20.38
C TYR A 677 -11.76 -13.67 20.77
N GLU A 678 -10.77 -14.35 21.34
CA GLU A 678 -9.50 -13.73 21.72
C GLU A 678 -8.55 -13.57 20.51
N THR A 679 -8.70 -14.42 19.50
CA THR A 679 -7.80 -14.49 18.34
C THR A 679 -8.53 -14.42 17.00
N PRO A 680 -7.90 -13.82 15.98
CA PRO A 680 -8.36 -13.92 14.60
C PRO A 680 -8.56 -15.38 14.14
N PRO A 681 -9.48 -15.64 13.20
CA PRO A 681 -9.62 -16.96 12.59
C PRO A 681 -8.33 -17.44 11.95
N VAL A 682 -8.00 -18.71 12.14
CA VAL A 682 -6.81 -19.31 11.51
C VAL A 682 -6.96 -19.53 9.99
N ASN A 683 -8.20 -19.53 9.48
CA ASN A 683 -8.52 -19.69 8.06
C ASN A 683 -9.94 -19.22 7.70
N ALA A 684 -10.24 -19.19 6.40
CA ALA A 684 -11.53 -18.79 5.84
C ALA A 684 -12.73 -19.63 6.34
N VAL A 685 -12.53 -20.92 6.63
CA VAL A 685 -13.60 -21.81 7.13
C VAL A 685 -14.05 -21.42 8.53
N VAL A 686 -13.10 -21.13 9.42
CA VAL A 686 -13.39 -20.63 10.77
C VAL A 686 -14.05 -19.25 10.68
N ALA A 687 -13.55 -18.36 9.83
CA ALA A 687 -14.13 -17.04 9.61
C ALA A 687 -15.60 -17.15 9.12
N GLN A 688 -15.88 -18.01 8.13
CA GLN A 688 -17.24 -18.26 7.65
C GLN A 688 -18.14 -18.84 8.73
N SER A 689 -17.65 -19.79 9.55
CA SER A 689 -18.42 -20.35 10.65
C SER A 689 -18.79 -19.29 11.69
N ARG A 690 -17.90 -18.32 11.98
CA ARG A 690 -18.20 -17.22 12.89
C ARG A 690 -19.27 -16.28 12.31
N ARG A 691 -19.23 -16.01 10.99
CA ARG A 691 -20.25 -15.21 10.29
C ARG A 691 -21.62 -15.91 10.26
N ASN A 692 -21.69 -17.19 9.92
CA ASN A 692 -22.96 -17.91 9.80
C ASN A 692 -23.77 -17.97 11.10
N ARG A 693 -23.10 -17.98 12.26
CA ARG A 693 -23.76 -18.02 13.58
C ARG A 693 -24.38 -16.69 13.99
N ARG A 694 -24.20 -15.63 13.20
CA ARG A 694 -24.74 -14.29 13.46
C ARG A 694 -26.13 -14.07 12.88
N PHE A 695 -26.64 -14.99 12.08
CA PHE A 695 -27.96 -14.88 11.46
C PHE A 695 -28.88 -16.01 11.94
N GLU A 696 -30.09 -15.63 12.34
CA GLU A 696 -31.15 -16.57 12.72
C GLU A 696 -32.39 -16.29 11.85
N ALA A 697 -32.87 -17.31 11.13
CA ALA A 697 -34.13 -17.25 10.38
C ALA A 697 -35.37 -17.39 11.30
N ALA A 698 -35.27 -16.86 12.52
CA ALA A 698 -36.25 -16.86 13.59
C ALA A 698 -36.02 -15.62 14.47
N GLY A 699 -36.64 -15.55 15.66
CA GLY A 699 -36.40 -14.46 16.61
C GLY A 699 -37.13 -13.14 16.31
N HIS A 700 -38.13 -13.19 15.43
CA HIS A 700 -39.02 -12.08 15.09
C HIS A 700 -39.97 -11.73 16.25
N SER A 701 -40.47 -10.49 16.30
CA SER A 701 -41.44 -10.05 17.30
C SER A 701 -42.83 -10.62 17.00
N ALA A 702 -43.42 -11.31 17.98
CA ALA A 702 -44.80 -11.81 17.91
C ALA A 702 -45.85 -10.78 18.36
N THR A 703 -45.41 -9.60 18.81
CA THR A 703 -46.30 -8.58 19.38
C THR A 703 -46.99 -7.80 18.26
N ARG A 704 -48.30 -7.57 18.41
CA ARG A 704 -49.05 -6.69 17.50
C ARG A 704 -48.55 -5.26 17.63
N LEU A 705 -48.21 -4.64 16.50
CA LEU A 705 -47.75 -3.25 16.46
C LEU A 705 -48.93 -2.27 16.35
N ASP A 706 -48.78 -1.10 16.97
CA ASP A 706 -49.71 0.01 16.77
C ASP A 706 -49.49 0.65 15.39
N LEU A 707 -50.53 0.55 14.54
CA LEU A 707 -50.52 1.10 13.19
C LEU A 707 -50.45 2.64 13.18
N GLY A 708 -50.97 3.30 14.23
CA GLY A 708 -50.88 4.75 14.39
C GLY A 708 -49.43 5.19 14.61
N GLU A 709 -48.74 4.53 15.54
CA GLU A 709 -47.32 4.75 15.81
C GLU A 709 -46.46 4.44 14.57
N LEU A 710 -46.73 3.34 13.87
CA LEU A 710 -46.01 2.98 12.66
C LEU A 710 -46.13 4.06 11.57
N ARG A 711 -47.34 4.59 11.35
CA ARG A 711 -47.58 5.67 10.39
C ARG A 711 -46.93 6.99 10.80
N ALA A 712 -46.91 7.30 12.09
CA ALA A 712 -46.20 8.48 12.61
C ALA A 712 -44.69 8.38 12.34
N LYS A 713 -44.10 7.21 12.61
CA LYS A 713 -42.68 6.93 12.30
C LYS A 713 -42.36 7.04 10.81
N MET A 714 -43.21 6.50 9.93
CA MET A 714 -43.05 6.64 8.47
C MET A 714 -43.13 8.11 8.03
N SER A 715 -44.01 8.91 8.64
CA SER A 715 -44.15 10.34 8.34
C SER A 715 -42.92 11.14 8.77
N ALA A 716 -42.41 10.89 9.98
CA ALA A 716 -41.18 11.53 10.47
C ALA A 716 -39.97 11.21 9.59
N GLN A 717 -39.86 9.95 9.15
CA GLN A 717 -38.81 9.51 8.22
C GLN A 717 -38.94 10.19 6.85
N PHE A 718 -40.15 10.33 6.31
CA PHE A 718 -40.36 10.98 5.00
C PHE A 718 -39.99 12.46 5.00
N ALA A 719 -40.14 13.15 6.14
CA ALA A 719 -39.79 14.56 6.31
C ALA A 719 -38.29 14.80 6.58
N ASP A 720 -37.49 13.75 6.77
CA ASP A 720 -36.08 13.87 7.15
C ASP A 720 -35.17 14.23 5.96
N SER A 721 -34.05 14.90 6.23
CA SER A 721 -33.11 15.42 5.21
C SER A 721 -32.05 14.40 4.76
N GLY A 722 -32.25 13.11 5.05
CA GLY A 722 -31.31 12.03 4.72
C GLY A 722 -31.45 11.48 3.30
N ALA A 723 -30.49 10.64 2.89
CA ALA A 723 -30.60 9.90 1.64
C ALA A 723 -31.83 8.98 1.67
N ARG A 724 -32.67 9.07 0.65
CA ARG A 724 -33.87 8.24 0.53
C ARG A 724 -33.50 6.76 0.51
N GLY A 725 -34.27 5.95 1.23
CA GLY A 725 -34.07 4.51 1.30
C GLY A 725 -33.08 4.05 2.35
N ILE A 726 -32.66 4.94 3.26
CA ILE A 726 -31.75 4.61 4.37
C ILE A 726 -32.46 4.81 5.71
N LEU A 727 -32.51 3.77 6.53
CA LEU A 727 -32.89 3.83 7.94
C LEU A 727 -31.62 3.94 8.79
N ASP A 728 -31.37 5.08 9.44
CA ASP A 728 -30.32 5.20 10.47
C ASP A 728 -30.95 5.06 11.86
N LEU A 729 -30.73 3.91 12.52
CA LEU A 729 -31.33 3.60 13.81
C LEU A 729 -30.89 4.57 14.92
N ARG A 730 -29.70 5.17 14.80
CA ARG A 730 -29.21 6.15 15.77
C ARG A 730 -30.01 7.44 15.62
N ARG A 731 -30.24 7.89 14.37
CA ARG A 731 -31.04 9.09 14.08
C ARG A 731 -32.52 8.86 14.39
N ALA A 732 -33.04 7.68 14.10
CA ALA A 732 -34.43 7.32 14.39
C ALA A 732 -34.75 7.44 15.90
N ARG A 733 -33.89 6.87 16.75
CA ARG A 733 -34.05 6.90 18.21
C ARG A 733 -33.88 8.28 18.84
N THR A 734 -33.12 9.17 18.20
CA THR A 734 -32.71 10.46 18.80
C THR A 734 -33.44 11.66 18.22
N VAL A 735 -33.68 11.69 16.91
CA VAL A 735 -34.26 12.83 16.20
C VAL A 735 -35.75 12.62 15.94
N TRP A 736 -36.16 11.46 15.41
CA TRP A 736 -37.55 11.24 14.99
C TRP A 736 -38.51 11.05 16.18
N THR A 737 -38.03 10.44 17.26
CA THR A 737 -38.79 10.30 18.52
C THR A 737 -39.22 11.66 19.09
N THR A 738 -38.36 12.69 19.02
CA THR A 738 -38.70 14.03 19.52
C THR A 738 -39.81 14.73 18.72
N PHE A 739 -39.98 14.38 17.45
CA PHE A 739 -41.08 14.89 16.60
C PHE A 739 -42.41 14.17 16.82
N SER A 740 -42.39 12.99 17.46
CA SER A 740 -43.60 12.18 17.67
C SER A 740 -44.35 12.56 18.95
N ASP A 741 -43.65 13.18 19.91
CA ASP A 741 -44.21 13.67 21.20
C ASP A 741 -44.67 15.14 21.15
N ARG A 742 -44.56 15.82 20.00
CA ARG A 742 -45.10 17.17 19.75
C ARG A 742 -46.25 17.09 18.76
#